data_AF-A0A9Q0GRM5-F1
#
_entry.id   AF-A0A9Q0GRM5-F1
#
_cell.length_a   1.000
_cell.length_b   1.000
_cell.length_c   1.000
_cell.angle_alpha   90.00
_cell.angle_beta   90.00
_cell.angle_gamma   90.00
#
_symmetry.space_group_name_H-M   'P 1'
#
loop_
_entity.id
_entity.type
_entity.pdbx_description
1 polymer ?
#
loop_
_entity_poly.entity_id
_entity_poly.type
_entity_poly.pdbx_seq_one_letter_code
_entity_poly.pdbx_strand_id
1 'polypeptide(L)'
;MHSPFIREASEACFHGCFPDAPKPTSKPINIVTTFHDDFDATTAGSLLPNTQFTNHESLPPLAEALSGFASAYPYYSHTHEADQIRAQHYFHLSLSNRVCFDYVGFGLFSYSQLQVPKSTPSSSSSSPPHLPTSLECPFFEISNSPPTLHSQIHNRGDESELESRIRKRIMDALNISDTDYHMFLTANRASAFKLLAESYPFQSNRRLLTVYDYDNEAVRAMIDSSQKRGARVMSAKFSWPSLKIHPAKLTKMVVSKGKKRKKGLFVFPMQSGMTGSRYSYLWMSLAHENGWHVLLDACALGPKGMDTLGLSLFRPDFLICSFFKVFGENPSGFGCLFVKRSSASDLEASTMARSSIGIVVTLVPAKKLSQLPDNDSDHSQTQEISKLESEDNDLATIRSISGPILAQSRMSNELGESSSSSNHKTQSEGLQNGSACEIVEIDRPNDRSKAGSSETNTNGMDKKSTEIECKYLDHADSLGLIIISDRARYLTNWLVNALMKLWHPHPEQGLPLIRIYGPKIKFDRGPALAFNVFDWKGEKIEPMLVQKLADRSNISLSYGFLHNIWFSDKNEREKESILEDRNHEEMGVAGNKKRERAEPGITIVTAALGFLTNFDDIYRLWAFIAQFLDADFVEKERWRYKALNQRAIEL
;
A
#
# COMPACT_ATOMS: atom_id res chain seq x y z
N MET A 1 54.99 16.95 -11.59
CA MET A 1 54.47 17.49 -12.86
C MET A 1 52.96 17.60 -12.73
N HIS A 2 52.49 18.79 -12.36
CA HIS A 2 51.09 19.14 -12.17
C HIS A 2 50.64 20.01 -13.34
N SER A 3 49.45 19.76 -13.90
CA SER A 3 48.57 20.75 -14.55
C SER A 3 47.27 20.09 -15.04
N PRO A 4 46.18 20.85 -15.28
CA PRO A 4 44.91 20.63 -14.56
C PRO A 4 43.69 20.55 -15.49
N PHE A 5 42.67 19.76 -15.12
CA PHE A 5 41.35 19.81 -15.78
C PHE A 5 40.22 19.57 -14.78
N ILE A 6 40.20 20.34 -13.69
CA ILE A 6 39.00 20.56 -12.86
C ILE A 6 39.10 21.97 -12.25
N ARG A 7 38.68 22.97 -13.02
CA ARG A 7 38.11 24.25 -12.56
C ARG A 7 37.67 25.02 -13.80
N GLU A 8 36.58 25.79 -13.67
CA GLU A 8 35.92 26.60 -14.71
C GLU A 8 34.81 25.88 -15.51
N ALA A 9 33.67 25.70 -14.84
CA ALA A 9 32.36 25.83 -15.46
C ALA A 9 31.42 26.55 -14.47
N SER A 10 31.87 27.73 -14.03
CA SER A 10 31.08 28.71 -13.31
C SER A 10 31.59 30.08 -13.73
N GLU A 11 30.73 30.82 -14.43
CA GLU A 11 30.77 32.26 -14.66
C GLU A 11 31.87 32.83 -15.58
N ALA A 12 31.43 33.26 -16.78
CA ALA A 12 31.81 34.46 -17.56
C ALA A 12 31.82 34.13 -19.06
N CYS A 13 31.36 34.93 -20.00
CA CYS A 13 30.48 36.09 -20.01
C CYS A 13 30.13 36.34 -21.49
N PHE A 14 28.96 36.93 -21.71
CA PHE A 14 28.54 37.52 -22.98
C PHE A 14 29.52 38.61 -23.44
N HIS A 15 29.85 38.66 -24.73
CA HIS A 15 30.07 39.91 -25.48
C HIS A 15 30.05 39.66 -27.00
N GLY A 16 29.18 40.38 -27.73
CA GLY A 16 29.20 40.39 -29.20
C GLY A 16 27.95 40.93 -29.89
N CYS A 17 27.72 42.25 -29.79
CA CYS A 17 26.95 43.13 -30.69
C CYS A 17 25.41 42.98 -30.85
N PHE A 18 24.69 43.99 -30.33
CA PHE A 18 23.34 44.42 -30.75
C PHE A 18 23.44 45.80 -31.40
N PRO A 19 22.43 46.19 -32.21
CA PRO A 19 21.86 47.53 -32.10
C PRO A 19 20.41 47.48 -31.57
N ASP A 20 20.21 48.22 -30.49
CA ASP A 20 19.01 48.91 -29.98
C ASP A 20 17.63 48.20 -29.89
N ALA A 21 17.22 47.90 -28.64
CA ALA A 21 15.83 47.90 -28.18
C ALA A 21 15.75 48.06 -26.63
N PRO A 22 14.69 48.68 -26.06
CA PRO A 22 14.71 49.23 -24.71
C PRO A 22 14.57 48.18 -23.60
N LYS A 23 15.22 48.45 -22.46
CA LYS A 23 15.32 47.59 -21.26
C LYS A 23 13.96 47.26 -20.63
N PRO A 24 13.70 45.99 -20.24
CA PRO A 24 12.76 45.68 -19.17
C PRO A 24 13.52 45.31 -17.87
N THR A 25 13.25 46.07 -16.81
CA THR A 25 13.64 45.74 -15.43
C THR A 25 12.66 44.74 -14.82
N SER A 26 12.98 43.45 -14.86
CA SER A 26 12.49 42.46 -13.89
C SER A 26 13.26 41.15 -14.02
N LYS A 27 13.81 40.65 -12.91
CA LYS A 27 14.44 39.33 -12.82
C LYS A 27 13.41 38.24 -13.18
N PRO A 28 13.81 37.13 -13.83
CA PRO A 28 12.87 36.05 -14.11
C PRO A 28 12.45 35.40 -12.79
N ILE A 29 11.17 35.55 -12.45
CA ILE A 29 10.53 34.85 -11.33
C ILE A 29 10.37 33.39 -11.76
N ASN A 30 11.00 32.46 -11.03
CA ASN A 30 10.78 31.03 -11.23
C ASN A 30 9.33 30.69 -10.83
N ILE A 31 8.47 30.49 -11.84
CA ILE A 31 7.03 30.22 -11.73
C ILE A 31 6.75 28.95 -10.89
N VAL A 32 7.65 27.96 -10.94
CA VAL A 32 7.50 26.69 -10.20
C VAL A 32 7.70 26.87 -8.70
N THR A 33 8.70 27.64 -8.26
CA THR A 33 8.89 27.93 -6.82
C THR A 33 7.76 28.78 -6.26
N THR A 34 7.26 29.74 -7.03
CA THR A 34 6.11 30.57 -6.60
C THR A 34 4.83 29.74 -6.45
N PHE A 35 4.59 28.76 -7.33
CA PHE A 35 3.47 27.82 -7.19
C PHE A 35 3.59 26.90 -5.96
N HIS A 36 4.80 26.44 -5.63
CA HIS A 36 5.02 25.61 -4.43
C HIS A 36 4.90 26.40 -3.12
N ASP A 37 5.43 27.63 -3.09
CA ASP A 37 5.31 28.50 -1.91
C ASP A 37 3.84 28.91 -1.66
N ASP A 38 3.06 29.10 -2.73
CA ASP A 38 1.61 29.33 -2.68
C ASP A 38 0.84 28.10 -2.16
N PHE A 39 1.24 26.88 -2.56
CA PHE A 39 0.64 25.64 -2.08
C PHE A 39 0.82 25.44 -0.56
N ASP A 40 2.03 25.66 -0.04
CA ASP A 40 2.32 25.49 1.38
C ASP A 40 1.55 26.53 2.23
N ALA A 41 1.50 27.80 1.77
CA ALA A 41 0.76 28.86 2.42
C ALA A 41 -0.76 28.61 2.41
N THR A 42 -1.31 28.20 1.26
CA THR A 42 -2.73 27.86 1.10
C THR A 42 -3.10 26.67 2.00
N THR A 43 -2.26 25.65 2.04
CA THR A 43 -2.46 24.50 2.94
C THR A 43 -2.45 24.93 4.39
N ALA A 44 -1.49 25.76 4.81
CA ALA A 44 -1.40 26.24 6.19
C ALA A 44 -2.66 27.05 6.60
N GLY A 45 -3.23 27.81 5.67
CA GLY A 45 -4.46 28.59 5.82
C GLY A 45 -5.77 27.79 5.76
N SER A 46 -5.73 26.50 5.35
CA SER A 46 -6.91 25.62 5.24
C SER A 46 -7.64 25.35 6.56
N LEU A 47 -6.95 25.58 7.68
CA LEU A 47 -7.46 25.51 9.04
C LEU A 47 -7.19 26.88 9.66
N LEU A 48 -8.03 27.33 10.60
CA LEU A 48 -7.94 28.62 11.27
C LEU A 48 -6.47 29.09 11.43
N PRO A 49 -6.04 30.11 10.64
CA PRO A 49 -4.67 30.58 10.65
C PRO A 49 -4.43 31.23 12.01
N ASN A 50 -3.49 30.68 12.79
CA ASN A 50 -3.14 31.06 14.18
C ASN A 50 -3.86 30.31 15.32
N THR A 51 -4.66 29.29 15.04
CA THR A 51 -5.23 28.44 16.11
C THR A 51 -4.35 27.21 16.35
N GLN A 52 -3.91 27.04 17.60
CA GLN A 52 -3.43 25.78 18.13
C GLN A 52 -4.58 25.14 18.92
N PHE A 53 -4.85 23.86 18.66
CA PHE A 53 -5.91 23.13 19.36
C PHE A 53 -5.30 22.44 20.57
N THR A 54 -5.79 22.81 21.75
CA THR A 54 -5.32 22.29 23.04
C THR A 54 -6.34 21.41 23.76
N ASN A 55 -7.52 21.24 23.18
CA ASN A 55 -8.55 20.30 23.64
C ASN A 55 -9.21 19.63 22.41
N HIS A 56 -9.49 18.33 22.50
CA HIS A 56 -10.22 17.59 21.47
C HIS A 56 -11.63 18.15 21.18
N GLU A 57 -12.28 18.79 22.15
CA GLU A 57 -13.59 19.43 21.96
C GLU A 57 -13.51 20.77 21.22
N SER A 58 -12.30 21.35 21.09
CA SER A 58 -12.08 22.62 20.38
C SER A 58 -11.94 22.45 18.86
N LEU A 59 -11.97 21.21 18.37
CA LEU A 59 -11.92 20.95 16.94
C LEU A 59 -13.17 21.49 16.23
N PRO A 60 -13.02 22.13 15.07
CA PRO A 60 -14.16 22.60 14.29
C PRO A 60 -15.01 21.39 13.84
N PRO A 61 -16.35 21.48 13.82
CA PRO A 61 -17.20 20.42 13.31
C PRO A 61 -16.81 20.01 11.88
N LEU A 62 -17.10 18.75 11.51
CA LEU A 62 -16.75 18.17 10.20
C LEU A 62 -17.13 19.09 9.01
N ALA A 63 -18.32 19.70 9.04
CA ALA A 63 -18.79 20.57 7.96
C ALA A 63 -17.95 21.86 7.82
N GLU A 64 -17.52 22.45 8.94
CA GLU A 64 -16.66 23.64 8.94
C GLU A 64 -15.24 23.28 8.49
N ALA A 65 -14.70 22.18 9.00
CA ALA A 65 -13.41 21.65 8.58
C ALA A 65 -13.39 21.33 7.07
N LEU A 66 -14.46 20.75 6.54
CA LEU A 66 -14.62 20.46 5.12
C LEU A 66 -14.71 21.75 4.28
N SER A 67 -15.37 22.79 4.79
CA SER A 67 -15.43 24.11 4.13
C SER A 67 -14.05 24.76 4.03
N GLY A 68 -13.27 24.74 5.12
CA GLY A 68 -11.88 25.21 5.12
C GLY A 68 -10.98 24.39 4.18
N PHE A 69 -11.16 23.07 4.16
CA PHE A 69 -10.47 22.18 3.22
C PHE A 69 -10.82 22.47 1.76
N ALA A 70 -12.11 22.60 1.43
CA ALA A 70 -12.57 22.91 0.07
C ALA A 70 -12.09 24.29 -0.40
N SER A 71 -11.98 25.26 0.52
CA SER A 71 -11.43 26.58 0.22
C SER A 71 -9.94 26.53 -0.12
N ALA A 72 -9.17 25.69 0.57
CA ALA A 72 -7.74 25.51 0.30
C ALA A 72 -7.45 24.62 -0.92
N TYR A 73 -8.33 23.66 -1.21
CA TYR A 73 -8.20 22.73 -2.33
C TYR A 73 -9.47 22.73 -3.17
N PRO A 74 -9.76 23.80 -3.94
CA PRO A 74 -11.01 23.92 -4.70
C PRO A 74 -11.18 22.79 -5.72
N TYR A 75 -10.07 22.29 -6.27
CA TYR A 75 -10.05 21.17 -7.22
C TYR A 75 -10.27 19.78 -6.59
N TYR A 76 -10.36 19.66 -5.26
CA TYR A 76 -10.72 18.37 -4.65
C TYR A 76 -12.11 17.89 -5.09
N SER A 77 -13.03 18.82 -5.38
CA SER A 77 -14.37 18.54 -5.92
C SER A 77 -14.33 17.77 -7.25
N HIS A 78 -13.28 17.93 -8.05
CA HIS A 78 -13.08 17.17 -9.29
C HIS A 78 -12.75 15.69 -9.03
N THR A 79 -12.50 15.30 -7.78
CA THR A 79 -12.20 13.90 -7.40
C THR A 79 -13.43 13.11 -6.94
N HIS A 80 -14.64 13.68 -7.08
CA HIS A 80 -15.90 13.10 -6.62
C HIS A 80 -16.22 11.71 -7.22
N GLU A 81 -15.70 11.40 -8.39
CA GLU A 81 -15.81 10.07 -9.02
C GLU A 81 -15.22 8.97 -8.12
N ALA A 82 -14.15 9.26 -7.37
CA ALA A 82 -13.58 8.31 -6.42
C ALA A 82 -14.54 8.02 -5.24
N ASP A 83 -15.28 9.04 -4.79
CA ASP A 83 -16.32 8.88 -3.76
C ASP A 83 -17.51 8.07 -4.28
N GLN A 84 -17.91 8.27 -5.54
CA GLN A 84 -18.96 7.46 -6.19
C GLN A 84 -18.54 5.99 -6.31
N ILE A 85 -17.30 5.73 -6.76
CA ILE A 85 -16.76 4.37 -6.83
C ILE A 85 -16.72 3.73 -5.44
N ARG A 86 -16.26 4.46 -4.42
CA ARG A 86 -16.27 3.98 -3.03
C ARG A 86 -17.69 3.60 -2.59
N ALA A 87 -18.67 4.49 -2.82
CA ALA A 87 -20.06 4.27 -2.43
C ALA A 87 -20.73 3.11 -3.16
N GLN A 88 -20.39 2.86 -4.43
CA GLN A 88 -21.00 1.79 -5.23
C GLN A 88 -20.32 0.43 -5.05
N HIS A 89 -18.97 0.42 -5.02
CA HIS A 89 -18.19 -0.82 -5.10
C HIS A 89 -17.48 -1.21 -3.81
N TYR A 90 -17.41 -0.30 -2.84
CA TYR A 90 -16.73 -0.48 -1.55
C TYR A 90 -17.60 -0.02 -0.36
N PHE A 91 -18.93 -0.06 -0.51
CA PHE A 91 -19.88 0.39 0.52
C PHE A 91 -19.75 -0.30 1.88
N HIS A 92 -19.14 -1.49 1.93
CA HIS A 92 -18.83 -2.18 3.19
C HIS A 92 -17.96 -1.33 4.14
N LEU A 93 -17.11 -0.44 3.63
CA LEU A 93 -16.33 0.49 4.44
C LEU A 93 -17.25 1.44 5.22
N SER A 94 -18.29 1.96 4.56
CA SER A 94 -19.30 2.80 5.18
C SER A 94 -20.22 2.01 6.12
N LEU A 95 -20.70 0.83 5.70
CA LEU A 95 -21.59 -0.01 6.51
C LEU A 95 -20.94 -0.49 7.81
N SER A 96 -19.65 -0.85 7.76
CA SER A 96 -18.89 -1.27 8.93
C SER A 96 -18.36 -0.10 9.76
N ASN A 97 -18.58 1.14 9.32
CA ASN A 97 -18.03 2.36 9.90
C ASN A 97 -16.49 2.30 10.08
N ARG A 98 -15.79 1.60 9.17
CA ARG A 98 -14.35 1.39 9.23
C ARG A 98 -13.59 2.35 8.32
N VAL A 99 -12.49 2.90 8.85
CA VAL A 99 -11.52 3.69 8.12
C VAL A 99 -10.25 2.89 7.94
N CYS A 100 -9.70 2.86 6.73
CA CYS A 100 -8.46 2.15 6.43
C CYS A 100 -7.35 3.14 6.05
N PHE A 101 -6.19 3.02 6.69
CA PHE A 101 -4.96 3.74 6.35
C PHE A 101 -3.78 2.77 6.18
N ASP A 102 -4.01 1.63 5.55
CA ASP A 102 -2.96 0.65 5.26
C ASP A 102 -2.93 0.29 3.77
N TYR A 103 -3.12 1.30 2.90
CA TYR A 103 -3.11 1.12 1.44
C TYR A 103 -1.68 0.99 0.88
N VAL A 104 -0.92 0.00 1.33
CA VAL A 104 0.43 -0.31 0.81
C VAL A 104 0.37 -1.52 -0.13
N GLY A 105 0.61 -1.28 -1.42
CA GLY A 105 0.49 -2.28 -2.48
C GLY A 105 -0.58 -1.90 -3.50
N PHE A 106 -0.99 -2.87 -4.32
CA PHE A 106 -2.04 -2.69 -5.32
C PHE A 106 -3.28 -3.50 -4.95
N GLY A 107 -4.43 -2.85 -4.80
CA GLY A 107 -5.69 -3.57 -4.71
C GLY A 107 -5.98 -4.30 -6.03
N LEU A 108 -6.52 -5.52 -5.98
CA LEU A 108 -6.94 -6.24 -7.20
C LEU A 108 -8.45 -6.24 -7.40
N PHE A 109 -9.19 -6.52 -6.33
CA PHE A 109 -10.63 -6.76 -6.42
C PHE A 109 -11.41 -5.71 -5.61
N SER A 110 -12.63 -5.43 -6.06
CA SER A 110 -13.61 -4.64 -5.31
C SER A 110 -14.51 -5.53 -4.47
N TYR A 111 -15.10 -4.98 -3.41
CA TYR A 111 -16.03 -5.72 -2.56
C TYR A 111 -17.27 -6.19 -3.33
N SER A 112 -17.77 -5.38 -4.27
CA SER A 112 -18.91 -5.77 -5.12
C SER A 112 -18.68 -7.05 -5.95
N GLN A 113 -17.42 -7.39 -6.26
CA GLN A 113 -17.12 -8.60 -7.00
C GLN A 113 -17.28 -9.87 -6.17
N LEU A 114 -17.24 -9.78 -4.83
CA LEU A 114 -17.52 -10.93 -3.96
C LEU A 114 -18.98 -11.37 -4.08
N GLN A 115 -19.85 -10.42 -4.43
CA GLN A 115 -21.27 -10.63 -4.63
C GLN A 115 -21.52 -11.03 -6.09
N VAL A 116 -20.90 -12.12 -6.54
CA VAL A 116 -21.26 -12.66 -7.86
C VAL A 116 -22.76 -13.01 -7.82
N PRO A 117 -23.59 -12.44 -8.72
CA PRO A 117 -25.03 -12.64 -8.69
C PRO A 117 -25.37 -14.12 -8.90
N LYS A 118 -26.26 -14.67 -8.06
CA LYS A 118 -27.03 -15.86 -8.43
C LYS A 118 -27.80 -15.52 -9.70
N SER A 119 -27.46 -16.14 -10.82
CA SER A 119 -28.23 -16.04 -12.05
C SER A 119 -29.55 -16.79 -11.88
N THR A 120 -30.59 -16.08 -11.42
CA THR A 120 -31.99 -16.42 -11.73
C THR A 120 -32.83 -15.14 -11.70
N PRO A 121 -33.51 -14.77 -12.80
CA PRO A 121 -34.52 -13.74 -12.76
C PRO A 121 -35.82 -14.39 -12.28
N SER A 122 -36.24 -14.09 -11.06
CA SER A 122 -37.61 -14.35 -10.64
C SER A 122 -38.09 -13.20 -9.76
N SER A 123 -38.77 -12.27 -10.42
CA SER A 123 -39.96 -11.53 -9.95
C SER A 123 -40.03 -11.10 -8.47
N SER A 124 -40.01 -9.77 -8.31
CA SER A 124 -40.71 -8.98 -7.28
C SER A 124 -40.52 -9.37 -5.80
N SER A 125 -39.62 -8.66 -5.11
CA SER A 125 -39.97 -8.04 -3.81
C SER A 125 -38.93 -6.97 -3.43
N SER A 126 -39.43 -5.86 -2.89
CA SER A 126 -38.67 -4.74 -2.36
C SER A 126 -38.31 -4.98 -0.90
N SER A 127 -37.08 -5.44 -0.64
CA SER A 127 -36.49 -5.49 0.71
C SER A 127 -34.98 -5.20 0.61
N PRO A 128 -34.35 -4.54 1.61
CA PRO A 128 -32.90 -4.33 1.62
C PRO A 128 -32.16 -5.67 1.73
N PRO A 129 -30.95 -5.82 1.13
CA PRO A 129 -30.21 -7.06 1.21
C PRO A 129 -29.71 -7.28 2.65
N HIS A 130 -30.22 -8.32 3.32
CA HIS A 130 -29.65 -8.86 4.55
C HIS A 130 -28.29 -9.50 4.28
N LEU A 131 -27.36 -9.42 5.25
CA LEU A 131 -26.03 -10.03 5.19
C LEU A 131 -26.12 -11.53 4.84
N PRO A 132 -25.31 -12.05 3.90
CA PRO A 132 -25.16 -13.49 3.74
C PRO A 132 -24.24 -14.04 4.84
N THR A 133 -24.81 -14.84 5.74
CA THR A 133 -24.09 -15.67 6.72
C THR A 133 -23.75 -17.04 6.14
N SER A 134 -23.14 -17.12 4.94
CA SER A 134 -22.81 -18.41 4.32
C SER A 134 -21.46 -18.40 3.61
N LEU A 135 -20.53 -19.22 4.14
CA LEU A 135 -19.28 -19.73 3.57
C LEU A 135 -18.84 -19.11 2.23
N GLU A 136 -17.86 -18.22 2.35
CA GLU A 136 -17.17 -17.51 1.27
C GLU A 136 -16.46 -18.50 0.33
N CYS A 137 -16.78 -18.45 -0.98
CA CYS A 137 -15.94 -19.10 -1.98
C CYS A 137 -14.78 -18.16 -2.34
N PRO A 138 -13.51 -18.61 -2.30
CA PRO A 138 -12.40 -17.80 -2.77
C PRO A 138 -12.56 -17.52 -4.28
N PHE A 139 -12.10 -16.36 -4.77
CA PHE A 139 -12.09 -16.08 -6.22
C PHE A 139 -11.17 -17.06 -6.99
N PHE A 140 -10.10 -17.50 -6.33
CA PHE A 140 -9.09 -18.42 -6.82
C PHE A 140 -8.37 -19.06 -5.64
N GLU A 141 -7.78 -20.22 -5.86
CA GLU A 141 -6.89 -20.88 -4.92
C GLU A 141 -5.43 -20.63 -5.34
N ILE A 142 -4.56 -20.49 -4.33
CA ILE A 142 -3.12 -20.38 -4.49
C ILE A 142 -2.55 -21.79 -4.31
N SER A 143 -2.10 -22.40 -5.39
CA SER A 143 -1.38 -23.68 -5.32
C SER A 143 0.13 -23.44 -5.37
N ASN A 144 0.84 -24.03 -4.42
CA ASN A 144 2.31 -24.01 -4.40
C ASN A 144 2.84 -24.96 -5.46
N SER A 145 3.59 -24.44 -6.43
CA SER A 145 4.28 -25.25 -7.42
C SER A 145 5.78 -25.21 -7.15
N PRO A 146 6.47 -26.35 -7.02
CA PRO A 146 7.92 -26.37 -6.95
C PRO A 146 8.50 -26.38 -8.37
N PRO A 147 8.88 -25.21 -8.92
CA PRO A 147 10.10 -25.19 -9.70
C PRO A 147 11.01 -23.98 -9.39
N THR A 148 12.28 -24.12 -9.72
CA THR A 148 13.25 -23.02 -9.69
C THR A 148 12.94 -21.98 -10.78
N LEU A 149 13.27 -20.71 -10.55
CA LEU A 149 13.04 -19.60 -11.50
C LEU A 149 13.51 -19.95 -12.93
N HIS A 150 14.68 -20.58 -13.05
CA HIS A 150 15.27 -21.00 -14.31
C HIS A 150 14.43 -22.09 -15.04
N SER A 151 13.85 -23.04 -14.31
CA SER A 151 12.99 -24.08 -14.92
C SER A 151 11.64 -23.53 -15.40
N GLN A 152 11.09 -22.51 -14.74
CA GLN A 152 9.86 -21.86 -15.18
C GLN A 152 10.04 -20.91 -16.36
N ILE A 153 11.22 -20.30 -16.52
CA ILE A 153 11.55 -19.53 -17.73
C ILE A 153 11.40 -20.42 -18.99
N HIS A 154 11.65 -21.74 -18.86
CA HIS A 154 11.61 -22.69 -19.97
C HIS A 154 10.31 -23.50 -20.11
N ASN A 155 9.54 -23.73 -19.04
CA ASN A 155 8.34 -24.60 -19.04
C ASN A 155 6.99 -23.85 -19.03
N ARG A 156 6.85 -22.75 -19.78
CA ARG A 156 5.64 -21.88 -19.79
C ARG A 156 4.42 -22.45 -20.55
N GLY A 157 4.32 -23.77 -20.70
CA GLY A 157 3.30 -24.42 -21.53
C GLY A 157 1.96 -24.68 -20.85
N ASP A 158 1.96 -24.90 -19.53
CA ASP A 158 0.80 -25.43 -18.78
C ASP A 158 0.17 -24.38 -17.84
N GLU A 159 -0.10 -23.18 -18.33
CA GLU A 159 -0.73 -22.14 -17.51
C GLU A 159 -2.25 -22.13 -17.66
N SER A 160 -2.96 -21.86 -16.55
CA SER A 160 -4.41 -21.73 -16.56
C SER A 160 -4.87 -20.44 -17.26
N GLU A 161 -6.01 -20.48 -17.95
CA GLU A 161 -6.61 -19.28 -18.57
C GLU A 161 -6.82 -18.13 -17.56
N LEU A 162 -7.16 -18.47 -16.32
CA LEU A 162 -7.29 -17.52 -15.21
C LEU A 162 -5.98 -16.78 -14.94
N GLU A 163 -4.88 -17.53 -14.81
CA GLU A 163 -3.56 -16.95 -14.55
C GLU A 163 -3.09 -16.08 -15.72
N SER A 164 -3.29 -16.54 -16.95
CA SER A 164 -2.92 -15.81 -18.16
C SER A 164 -3.61 -14.44 -18.23
N ARG A 165 -4.91 -14.41 -17.91
CA ARG A 165 -5.70 -13.18 -17.89
C ARG A 165 -5.29 -12.21 -16.79
N ILE A 166 -5.08 -12.72 -15.56
CA ILE A 166 -4.59 -11.90 -14.44
C ILE A 166 -3.20 -11.35 -14.73
N ARG A 167 -2.29 -12.16 -15.29
CA ARG A 167 -0.95 -11.72 -15.68
C ARG A 167 -1.02 -10.60 -16.71
N LYS A 168 -1.80 -10.79 -17.77
CA LYS A 168 -1.98 -9.77 -18.81
C LYS A 168 -2.48 -8.46 -18.19
N ARG A 169 -3.53 -8.53 -17.36
CA ARG A 169 -4.11 -7.36 -16.70
C ARG A 169 -3.12 -6.61 -15.81
N ILE A 170 -2.28 -7.35 -15.06
CA ILE A 170 -1.22 -6.78 -14.21
C ILE A 170 -0.12 -6.14 -15.05
N MET A 171 0.33 -6.82 -16.11
CA MET A 171 1.34 -6.29 -17.03
C MET A 171 0.88 -4.98 -17.68
N ASP A 172 -0.37 -4.93 -18.14
CA ASP A 172 -0.99 -3.73 -18.71
C ASP A 172 -1.06 -2.61 -17.66
N ALA A 173 -1.47 -2.90 -16.41
CA ALA A 173 -1.55 -1.93 -15.32
C ALA A 173 -0.19 -1.32 -14.95
N LEU A 174 0.88 -2.09 -15.06
CA LEU A 174 2.25 -1.66 -14.73
C LEU A 174 2.97 -1.07 -15.94
N ASN A 175 2.34 -1.06 -17.12
CA ASN A 175 2.94 -0.66 -18.40
C ASN A 175 4.22 -1.47 -18.74
N ILE A 176 4.12 -2.80 -18.62
CA ILE A 176 5.21 -3.75 -18.86
C ILE A 176 4.80 -4.71 -19.97
N SER A 177 5.69 -4.92 -20.95
CA SER A 177 5.47 -5.90 -22.01
C SER A 177 5.95 -7.29 -21.62
N ASP A 178 5.16 -8.32 -21.95
CA ASP A 178 5.59 -9.73 -21.84
C ASP A 178 6.79 -10.04 -22.75
N THR A 179 7.03 -9.24 -23.80
CA THR A 179 8.24 -9.38 -24.64
C THR A 179 9.51 -8.99 -23.90
N ASP A 180 9.42 -8.13 -22.90
CA ASP A 180 10.57 -7.51 -22.24
C ASP A 180 10.84 -8.14 -20.87
N TYR A 181 9.80 -8.67 -20.22
CA TYR A 181 9.88 -9.26 -18.89
C TYR A 181 9.17 -10.61 -18.80
N HIS A 182 9.76 -11.52 -18.03
CA HIS A 182 9.05 -12.66 -17.46
C HIS A 182 8.40 -12.24 -16.14
N MET A 183 7.15 -12.64 -15.92
CA MET A 183 6.45 -12.43 -14.64
C MET A 183 6.21 -13.75 -13.93
N PHE A 184 6.55 -13.78 -12.65
CA PHE A 184 6.38 -14.90 -11.73
C PHE A 184 5.49 -14.48 -10.56
N LEU A 185 4.47 -15.29 -10.26
CA LEU A 185 3.60 -15.08 -9.11
C LEU A 185 4.21 -15.76 -7.88
N THR A 186 4.19 -15.07 -6.74
CA THR A 186 4.75 -15.58 -5.48
C THR A 186 3.72 -15.50 -4.37
N ALA A 187 3.86 -16.32 -3.34
CA ALA A 187 2.90 -16.36 -2.23
C ALA A 187 2.68 -14.97 -1.59
N ASN A 188 3.75 -14.20 -1.42
CA ASN A 188 3.69 -12.82 -0.95
C ASN A 188 4.93 -12.03 -1.40
N ARG A 189 5.01 -10.77 -0.97
CA ARG A 189 6.16 -9.87 -1.24
C ARG A 189 7.48 -10.45 -0.75
N ALA A 190 7.53 -10.99 0.47
CA ALA A 190 8.75 -11.56 1.04
C ALA A 190 9.26 -12.75 0.22
N SER A 191 8.35 -13.60 -0.27
CA SER A 191 8.69 -14.69 -1.18
C SER A 191 9.32 -14.20 -2.49
N ALA A 192 8.84 -13.10 -3.09
CA ALA A 192 9.43 -12.52 -4.30
C ALA A 192 10.87 -12.03 -4.07
N PHE A 193 11.09 -11.32 -2.96
CA PHE A 193 12.42 -10.85 -2.56
C PHE A 193 13.37 -12.01 -2.30
N LYS A 194 12.92 -13.03 -1.57
CA LYS A 194 13.68 -14.25 -1.27
C LYS A 194 14.03 -15.02 -2.55
N LEU A 195 13.05 -15.23 -3.45
CA LEU A 195 13.25 -15.95 -4.71
C LEU A 195 14.34 -15.31 -5.57
N LEU A 196 14.32 -13.97 -5.70
CA LEU A 196 15.38 -13.26 -6.42
C LEU A 196 16.73 -13.38 -5.70
N ALA A 197 16.77 -13.21 -4.38
CA ALA A 197 18.00 -13.35 -3.59
C ALA A 197 18.64 -14.74 -3.71
N GLU A 198 17.83 -15.80 -3.81
CA GLU A 198 18.27 -17.19 -3.97
C GLU A 198 18.70 -17.54 -5.40
N SER A 199 18.28 -16.75 -6.39
CA SER A 199 18.64 -16.95 -7.80
C SER A 199 19.81 -16.05 -8.25
N TYR A 200 20.05 -14.93 -7.57
CA TYR A 200 21.04 -13.92 -8.00
C TYR A 200 22.50 -14.31 -7.70
N PRO A 201 23.47 -14.21 -8.61
CA PRO A 201 24.83 -14.78 -8.46
C PRO A 201 25.73 -14.04 -7.45
N PHE A 202 25.44 -14.10 -6.15
CA PHE A 202 26.18 -13.35 -5.11
C PHE A 202 27.62 -13.84 -4.90
N GLN A 203 27.98 -15.02 -5.37
CA GLN A 203 29.35 -15.54 -5.29
C GLN A 203 30.31 -14.71 -6.17
N SER A 204 29.84 -14.31 -7.36
CA SER A 204 30.57 -13.44 -8.30
C SER A 204 30.23 -11.96 -8.08
N ASN A 205 28.97 -11.64 -7.78
CA ASN A 205 28.44 -10.29 -7.59
C ASN A 205 28.12 -10.01 -6.12
N ARG A 206 29.15 -9.97 -5.28
CA ARG A 206 29.05 -9.97 -3.80
C ARG A 206 28.43 -8.75 -3.15
N ARG A 207 27.78 -7.82 -3.86
CA ARG A 207 27.26 -6.58 -3.25
C ARG A 207 25.74 -6.57 -3.30
N LEU A 208 25.12 -6.30 -2.16
CA LEU A 208 23.71 -5.96 -2.04
C LEU A 208 23.62 -4.56 -1.42
N LEU A 209 22.99 -3.62 -2.11
CA LEU A 209 22.76 -2.27 -1.60
C LEU A 209 21.25 -2.01 -1.52
N THR A 210 20.73 -1.83 -0.31
CA THR A 210 19.31 -1.54 -0.05
C THR A 210 19.10 -0.06 0.27
N VAL A 211 18.00 0.50 -0.23
CA VAL A 211 17.64 1.92 -0.04
C VAL A 211 16.32 2.04 0.73
N TYR A 212 16.30 1.58 1.99
CA TYR A 212 15.13 1.62 2.86
C TYR A 212 15.39 2.43 4.13
N ASP A 213 14.49 3.37 4.42
CA ASP A 213 14.44 4.21 5.62
C ASP A 213 13.73 3.53 6.81
N TYR A 214 13.18 2.33 6.60
CA TYR A 214 12.43 1.57 7.58
C TYR A 214 12.65 0.06 7.46
N ASP A 215 12.41 -0.64 8.56
CA ASP A 215 12.60 -2.07 8.66
C ASP A 215 11.48 -2.77 7.91
N ASN A 216 11.85 -3.42 6.82
CA ASN A 216 10.93 -4.11 5.93
C ASN A 216 11.21 -5.61 5.99
N GLU A 217 10.20 -6.39 6.37
CA GLU A 217 10.34 -7.84 6.52
C GLU A 217 10.79 -8.54 5.24
N ALA A 218 10.23 -8.16 4.08
CA ALA A 218 10.59 -8.74 2.79
C ALA A 218 12.06 -8.44 2.42
N VAL A 219 12.53 -7.24 2.73
CA VAL A 219 13.93 -6.85 2.50
C VAL A 219 14.87 -7.60 3.45
N ARG A 220 14.46 -7.80 4.71
CA ARG A 220 15.22 -8.61 5.68
C ARG A 220 15.36 -10.05 5.21
N ALA A 221 14.28 -10.67 4.73
CA ALA A 221 14.32 -12.00 4.14
C ALA A 221 15.28 -12.07 2.93
N MET A 222 15.30 -11.05 2.07
CA MET A 222 16.30 -10.96 0.99
C MET A 222 17.73 -10.81 1.54
N ILE A 223 17.94 -9.96 2.56
CA ILE A 223 19.26 -9.75 3.18
C ILE A 223 19.81 -11.07 3.72
N ASP A 224 19.01 -11.80 4.48
CA ASP A 224 19.39 -13.08 5.09
C ASP A 224 19.73 -14.12 4.01
N SER A 225 18.87 -14.27 3.00
CA SER A 225 19.13 -15.19 1.87
C SER A 225 20.36 -14.79 1.05
N SER A 226 20.60 -13.49 0.86
CA SER A 226 21.76 -12.98 0.12
C SER A 226 23.06 -13.22 0.90
N GLN A 227 23.06 -12.99 2.21
CA GLN A 227 24.22 -13.24 3.07
C GLN A 227 24.60 -14.71 3.12
N LYS A 228 23.62 -15.63 3.19
CA LYS A 228 23.83 -17.08 3.08
C LYS A 228 24.52 -17.49 1.78
N ARG A 229 24.41 -16.65 0.73
CA ARG A 229 25.08 -16.84 -0.57
C ARG A 229 26.35 -16.01 -0.76
N GLY A 230 26.87 -15.40 0.31
CA GLY A 230 28.14 -14.68 0.31
C GLY A 230 28.04 -13.19 -0.07
N ALA A 231 26.83 -12.62 -0.08
CA ALA A 231 26.65 -11.19 -0.30
C ALA A 231 27.19 -10.35 0.87
N ARG A 232 27.76 -9.20 0.52
CA ARG A 232 28.11 -8.10 1.43
C ARG A 232 27.00 -7.07 1.34
N VAL A 233 26.26 -6.93 2.42
CA VAL A 233 25.09 -6.06 2.52
C VAL A 233 25.52 -4.65 2.90
N MET A 234 24.91 -3.68 2.25
CA MET A 234 25.12 -2.25 2.44
C MET A 234 23.75 -1.58 2.49
N SER A 235 23.57 -0.59 3.37
CA SER A 235 22.29 0.12 3.51
C SER A 235 22.50 1.62 3.33
N ALA A 236 21.66 2.25 2.51
CA ALA A 236 21.65 3.70 2.35
C ALA A 236 21.37 4.39 3.69
N LYS A 237 21.77 5.66 3.82
CA LYS A 237 21.50 6.46 5.03
C LYS A 237 20.58 7.64 4.70
N PHE A 238 19.74 8.05 5.64
CA PHE A 238 18.65 9.00 5.43
C PHE A 238 18.78 10.21 6.36
N SER A 239 18.66 11.42 5.84
CA SER A 239 18.91 12.65 6.58
C SER A 239 17.77 13.00 7.53
N TRP A 240 18.08 13.07 8.83
CA TRP A 240 17.18 13.59 9.86
C TRP A 240 16.92 15.10 9.69
N PRO A 241 15.70 15.61 9.93
CA PRO A 241 14.44 14.88 10.24
C PRO A 241 13.63 14.52 8.98
N SER A 242 14.05 15.00 7.81
CA SER A 242 13.29 14.87 6.55
C SER A 242 13.18 13.44 6.00
N LEU A 243 14.04 12.53 6.47
CA LEU A 243 14.19 11.15 6.02
C LEU A 243 14.37 11.00 4.49
N LYS A 244 14.90 12.03 3.83
CA LYS A 244 15.38 11.93 2.46
C LYS A 244 16.69 11.15 2.41
N ILE A 245 16.94 10.46 1.29
CA ILE A 245 18.23 9.82 1.01
C ILE A 245 19.36 10.83 1.19
N HIS A 246 20.42 10.46 1.90
CA HIS A 246 21.62 11.27 2.02
C HIS A 246 22.47 11.15 0.74
N PRO A 247 22.52 12.18 -0.13
CA PRO A 247 23.02 12.03 -1.49
C PRO A 247 24.52 11.69 -1.56
N ALA A 248 25.36 12.37 -0.76
CA ALA A 248 26.81 12.13 -0.79
C ALA A 248 27.19 10.71 -0.34
N LYS A 249 26.49 10.16 0.66
CA LYS A 249 26.72 8.80 1.15
C LYS A 249 26.29 7.76 0.12
N LEU A 250 25.08 7.90 -0.43
CA LEU A 250 24.61 6.96 -1.44
C LEU A 250 25.47 6.99 -2.71
N THR A 251 25.87 8.18 -3.17
CA THR A 251 26.79 8.34 -4.31
C THR A 251 28.10 7.58 -4.07
N LYS A 252 28.71 7.71 -2.89
CA LYS A 252 29.94 7.00 -2.53
C LYS A 252 29.76 5.48 -2.50
N MET A 253 28.55 5.00 -2.19
CA MET A 253 28.22 3.58 -2.15
C MET A 253 27.98 3.02 -3.56
N VAL A 254 27.34 3.79 -4.44
CA VAL A 254 27.01 3.38 -5.82
C VAL A 254 28.23 3.49 -6.74
N VAL A 255 28.95 4.61 -6.71
CA VAL A 255 30.04 4.92 -7.64
C VAL A 255 31.32 4.16 -7.27
N SER A 256 31.87 3.42 -8.22
CA SER A 256 33.16 2.73 -8.07
C SER A 256 34.30 3.55 -8.68
N LYS A 257 35.35 3.84 -7.89
CA LYS A 257 36.56 4.54 -8.36
C LYS A 257 37.58 3.62 -9.07
N GLY A 258 37.34 2.31 -9.12
CA GLY A 258 38.29 1.33 -9.64
C GLY A 258 38.00 0.89 -11.08
N LYS A 259 39.03 0.47 -11.82
CA LYS A 259 38.94 -0.02 -13.23
C LYS A 259 38.03 -1.25 -13.40
N LYS A 260 37.81 -2.04 -12.35
CA LYS A 260 36.83 -3.15 -12.35
C LYS A 260 35.51 -2.65 -11.77
N ARG A 261 34.48 -2.49 -12.61
CA ARG A 261 33.09 -2.26 -12.16
C ARG A 261 32.68 -3.41 -11.24
N LYS A 262 32.41 -3.13 -9.98
CA LYS A 262 31.99 -4.13 -8.99
C LYS A 262 30.48 -4.30 -9.12
N LYS A 263 30.08 -5.34 -9.84
CA LYS A 263 28.68 -5.75 -10.01
C LYS A 263 28.03 -6.14 -8.68
N GLY A 264 26.72 -5.94 -8.58
CA GLY A 264 25.92 -6.17 -7.39
C GLY A 264 24.46 -5.84 -7.64
N LEU A 265 23.61 -6.14 -6.67
CA LEU A 265 22.18 -5.84 -6.70
C LEU A 265 21.90 -4.54 -5.94
N PHE A 266 21.28 -3.58 -6.62
CA PHE A 266 20.81 -2.31 -6.08
C PHE A 266 19.29 -2.37 -5.92
N VAL A 267 18.81 -2.39 -4.68
CA VAL A 267 17.39 -2.50 -4.33
C VAL A 267 16.84 -1.13 -3.98
N PHE A 268 15.90 -0.67 -4.79
CA PHE A 268 15.44 0.71 -4.75
C PHE A 268 13.91 0.76 -4.71
N PRO A 269 13.30 1.16 -3.58
CA PRO A 269 11.93 1.65 -3.59
C PRO A 269 11.93 3.07 -4.17
N MET A 270 10.93 3.43 -4.97
CA MET A 270 10.80 4.82 -5.47
C MET A 270 10.29 5.80 -4.42
N GLN A 271 9.59 5.29 -3.40
CA GLN A 271 9.14 6.09 -2.27
C GLN A 271 9.09 5.23 -1.01
N SER A 272 9.21 5.88 0.15
CA SER A 272 9.00 5.23 1.43
C SER A 272 7.52 4.88 1.61
N GLY A 273 7.26 3.60 1.89
CA GLY A 273 5.92 3.12 2.25
C GLY A 273 5.47 3.55 3.66
N MET A 274 6.36 4.15 4.47
CA MET A 274 6.02 4.63 5.81
C MET A 274 6.02 6.17 5.88
N THR A 275 7.11 6.81 5.44
CA THR A 275 7.28 8.26 5.63
C THR A 275 6.68 9.08 4.49
N GLY A 276 6.32 8.45 3.37
CA GLY A 276 5.88 9.14 2.16
C GLY A 276 7.00 9.93 1.46
N SER A 277 8.27 9.76 1.88
CA SER A 277 9.41 10.37 1.20
C SER A 277 9.56 9.81 -0.21
N ARG A 278 9.50 10.67 -1.24
CA ARG A 278 9.79 10.29 -2.63
C ARG A 278 11.28 10.37 -2.94
N TYR A 279 11.75 9.41 -3.71
CA TYR A 279 13.15 9.29 -4.11
C TYR A 279 13.28 9.46 -5.63
N SER A 280 14.36 10.12 -6.07
CA SER A 280 14.58 10.37 -7.50
C SER A 280 14.94 9.07 -8.22
N TYR A 281 14.27 8.79 -9.33
CA TYR A 281 14.60 7.67 -10.22
C TYR A 281 16.04 7.75 -10.77
N LEU A 282 16.69 8.94 -10.74
CA LEU A 282 18.06 9.13 -11.21
C LEU A 282 19.07 8.23 -10.48
N TRP A 283 18.74 7.77 -9.26
CA TRP A 283 19.55 6.79 -8.55
C TRP A 283 19.63 5.44 -9.28
N MET A 284 18.56 5.04 -9.98
CA MET A 284 18.55 3.82 -10.80
C MET A 284 19.49 3.97 -11.99
N SER A 285 19.43 5.09 -12.72
CA SER A 285 20.34 5.38 -13.84
C SER A 285 21.80 5.39 -13.37
N LEU A 286 22.08 6.08 -12.26
CA LEU A 286 23.42 6.13 -11.69
C LEU A 286 23.93 4.73 -11.30
N ALA A 287 23.05 3.87 -10.77
CA ALA A 287 23.39 2.50 -10.44
C ALA A 287 23.72 1.68 -11.70
N HIS A 288 22.89 1.75 -12.74
CA HIS A 288 23.14 1.09 -14.02
C HIS A 288 24.45 1.52 -14.68
N GLU A 289 24.72 2.84 -14.74
CA GLU A 289 25.97 3.39 -15.30
C GLU A 289 27.23 2.91 -14.56
N ASN A 290 27.07 2.55 -13.28
CA ASN A 290 28.12 2.02 -12.41
C ASN A 290 28.14 0.48 -12.35
N GLY A 291 27.36 -0.20 -13.18
CA GLY A 291 27.39 -1.66 -13.37
C GLY A 291 26.63 -2.46 -12.31
N TRP A 292 25.66 -1.85 -11.64
CA TRP A 292 24.73 -2.57 -10.78
C TRP A 292 23.56 -3.13 -11.58
N HIS A 293 23.05 -4.30 -11.17
CA HIS A 293 21.69 -4.69 -11.52
C HIS A 293 20.72 -3.97 -10.59
N VAL A 294 19.61 -3.48 -11.14
CA VAL A 294 18.62 -2.70 -10.41
C VAL A 294 17.36 -3.52 -10.19
N LEU A 295 17.00 -3.69 -8.91
CA LEU A 295 15.69 -4.15 -8.48
C LEU A 295 14.86 -2.94 -8.05
N LEU A 296 13.77 -2.69 -8.77
CA LEU A 296 12.76 -1.71 -8.39
C LEU A 296 11.68 -2.37 -7.52
N ASP A 297 11.46 -1.81 -6.33
CA ASP A 297 10.33 -2.15 -5.47
C ASP A 297 9.18 -1.15 -5.71
N ALA A 298 8.15 -1.61 -6.42
CA ALA A 298 6.99 -0.82 -6.79
C ALA A 298 5.83 -0.93 -5.79
N CYS A 299 5.95 -1.70 -4.70
CA CYS A 299 4.84 -1.94 -3.79
C CYS A 299 4.30 -0.67 -3.13
N ALA A 300 5.17 0.30 -2.85
CA ALA A 300 4.73 1.56 -2.27
C ALA A 300 4.11 2.50 -3.30
N LEU A 301 4.26 2.27 -4.61
CA LEU A 301 3.66 3.11 -5.64
C LEU A 301 2.14 2.90 -5.65
N GLY A 302 1.39 4.00 -5.83
CA GLY A 302 -0.05 3.90 -6.06
C GLY A 302 -0.37 3.21 -7.39
N PRO A 303 -1.63 2.80 -7.63
CA PRO A 303 -2.03 2.00 -8.79
C PRO A 303 -1.66 2.61 -10.14
N LYS A 304 -1.53 3.94 -10.20
CA LYS A 304 -1.14 4.69 -11.39
C LYS A 304 0.25 5.31 -11.34
N GLY A 305 1.00 5.10 -10.27
CA GLY A 305 2.35 5.65 -10.13
C GLY A 305 3.30 5.20 -11.24
N MET A 306 3.07 4.01 -11.78
CA MET A 306 3.85 3.43 -12.88
C MET A 306 3.77 4.23 -14.19
N ASP A 307 2.64 4.92 -14.46
CA ASP A 307 2.42 5.69 -15.68
C ASP A 307 3.46 6.83 -15.83
N THR A 308 3.96 7.36 -14.71
CA THR A 308 4.94 8.45 -14.68
C THR A 308 6.39 7.99 -14.65
N LEU A 309 6.63 6.73 -14.31
CA LEU A 309 7.98 6.23 -14.07
C LEU A 309 8.79 6.15 -15.36
N GLY A 310 8.13 6.07 -16.52
CA GLY A 310 8.82 5.95 -17.80
C GLY A 310 9.71 4.70 -17.80
N LEU A 311 9.14 3.53 -17.50
CA LEU A 311 9.89 2.26 -17.50
C LEU A 311 10.63 1.99 -18.81
N SER A 312 10.14 2.52 -19.92
CA SER A 312 10.81 2.50 -21.22
C SER A 312 12.18 3.21 -21.21
N LEU A 313 12.45 4.12 -20.26
CA LEU A 313 13.73 4.81 -20.12
C LEU A 313 14.67 4.06 -19.17
N PHE A 314 14.19 3.70 -17.97
CA PHE A 314 15.04 3.16 -16.90
C PHE A 314 15.20 1.63 -16.93
N ARG A 315 14.22 0.90 -17.49
CA ARG A 315 14.21 -0.56 -17.71
C ARG A 315 14.97 -1.37 -16.64
N PRO A 316 14.48 -1.42 -15.39
CA PRO A 316 15.14 -2.14 -14.30
C PRO A 316 15.34 -3.62 -14.63
N ASP A 317 16.37 -4.26 -14.09
CA ASP A 317 16.62 -5.68 -14.32
C ASP A 317 15.54 -6.56 -13.67
N PHE A 318 15.06 -6.11 -12.51
CA PHE A 318 14.04 -6.78 -11.74
C PHE A 318 13.00 -5.78 -11.22
N LEU A 319 11.75 -6.21 -11.11
CA LEU A 319 10.66 -5.46 -10.49
C LEU A 319 9.94 -6.36 -9.50
N ILE A 320 9.58 -5.81 -8.33
CA ILE A 320 8.67 -6.48 -7.40
C ILE A 320 7.47 -5.58 -7.13
N CYS A 321 6.28 -6.17 -7.15
CA CYS A 321 5.06 -5.56 -6.64
C CYS A 321 4.27 -6.57 -5.80
N SER A 322 3.34 -6.06 -5.00
CA SER A 322 2.48 -6.85 -4.14
C SER A 322 1.03 -6.42 -4.31
N PHE A 323 0.16 -7.41 -4.38
CA PHE A 323 -1.25 -7.22 -4.60
C PHE A 323 -2.04 -7.67 -3.37
N PHE A 324 -3.05 -6.90 -2.99
CA PHE A 324 -3.92 -7.18 -1.85
C PHE A 324 -5.39 -7.14 -2.26
N LYS A 325 -6.24 -7.69 -1.39
CA LYS A 325 -7.69 -7.51 -1.47
C LYS A 325 -8.10 -6.40 -0.52
N VAL A 326 -9.01 -5.53 -0.95
CA VAL A 326 -9.56 -4.47 -0.07
C VAL A 326 -10.55 -5.07 0.97
N PHE A 327 -10.58 -6.40 1.13
CA PHE A 327 -11.49 -7.16 1.99
C PHE A 327 -10.90 -8.54 2.36
N GLY A 328 -11.04 -8.96 3.62
CA GLY A 328 -11.06 -10.37 4.05
C GLY A 328 -9.76 -11.19 4.05
N GLU A 329 -9.80 -12.31 4.80
CA GLU A 329 -8.65 -13.11 5.26
C GLU A 329 -8.19 -14.22 4.31
N ASN A 330 -8.72 -14.40 3.08
CA ASN A 330 -8.21 -15.46 2.19
C ASN A 330 -8.48 -15.36 0.65
N PRO A 331 -7.51 -15.77 -0.20
CA PRO A 331 -6.10 -15.43 -0.01
C PRO A 331 -5.97 -13.91 0.06
N SER A 332 -5.26 -13.42 1.08
CA SER A 332 -5.08 -11.99 1.41
C SER A 332 -4.37 -11.16 0.33
N GLY A 333 -3.77 -11.83 -0.67
CA GLY A 333 -3.04 -11.22 -1.76
C GLY A 333 -2.07 -12.18 -2.42
N PHE A 334 -1.15 -11.64 -3.23
CA PHE A 334 0.05 -12.35 -3.73
C PHE A 334 1.15 -11.35 -4.12
N GLY A 335 2.39 -11.83 -4.23
CA GLY A 335 3.51 -11.06 -4.75
C GLY A 335 3.76 -11.34 -6.23
N CYS A 336 4.45 -10.44 -6.90
CA CYS A 336 4.93 -10.66 -8.26
C CYS A 336 6.40 -10.26 -8.38
N LEU A 337 7.18 -11.11 -9.05
CA LEU A 337 8.54 -10.84 -9.47
C LEU A 337 8.56 -10.74 -11.00
N PHE A 338 9.09 -9.64 -11.53
CA PHE A 338 9.37 -9.51 -12.95
C PHE A 338 10.88 -9.55 -13.16
N VAL A 339 11.29 -10.35 -14.13
CA VAL A 339 12.69 -10.51 -14.54
C VAL A 339 12.81 -10.07 -15.98
N LYS A 340 13.62 -9.06 -16.24
CA LYS A 340 13.92 -8.62 -17.60
C LYS A 340 14.51 -9.78 -18.38
N ARG A 341 14.01 -10.04 -19.59
CA ARG A 341 14.45 -11.19 -20.39
C ARG A 341 15.96 -11.20 -20.64
N SER A 342 16.55 -10.03 -20.89
CA SER A 342 18.01 -9.89 -21.07
C SER A 342 18.83 -10.20 -19.82
N SER A 343 18.23 -10.07 -18.62
CA SER A 343 18.90 -10.28 -17.34
C SER A 343 18.62 -11.69 -16.78
N ALA A 344 17.77 -12.48 -17.45
CA ALA A 344 17.44 -13.84 -17.04
C ALA A 344 18.65 -14.79 -17.10
N SER A 345 19.53 -14.63 -18.10
CA SER A 345 20.75 -15.42 -18.24
C SER A 345 21.80 -15.14 -17.17
N ASP A 346 21.69 -14.02 -16.46
CA ASP A 346 22.59 -13.68 -15.35
C ASP A 346 22.19 -14.38 -14.04
N LEU A 347 21.02 -15.02 -13.97
CA LEU A 347 20.55 -15.74 -12.79
C LEU A 347 21.06 -17.18 -12.77
N GLU A 348 21.43 -17.67 -11.60
CA GLU A 348 21.95 -19.03 -11.44
C GLU A 348 20.80 -20.05 -11.48
N ALA A 349 20.98 -21.13 -12.24
CA ALA A 349 20.13 -22.31 -12.12
C ALA A 349 20.35 -22.90 -10.71
N SER A 350 19.35 -22.79 -9.83
CA SER A 350 19.43 -23.18 -8.42
C SER A 350 19.69 -24.69 -8.29
N THR A 351 20.95 -25.11 -8.32
CA THR A 351 21.36 -26.52 -8.20
C THR A 351 21.56 -26.98 -6.76
N MET A 352 21.59 -26.05 -5.79
CA MET A 352 21.85 -26.34 -4.37
C MET A 352 20.69 -26.08 -3.39
N ALA A 353 19.53 -25.61 -3.82
CA ALA A 353 18.42 -25.25 -2.91
C ALA A 353 17.39 -26.38 -2.77
N ARG A 354 17.73 -27.47 -2.06
CA ARG A 354 16.78 -28.55 -1.77
C ARG A 354 15.88 -28.32 -0.54
N SER A 355 16.03 -27.21 0.19
CA SER A 355 15.28 -26.99 1.44
C SER A 355 14.62 -25.62 1.63
N SER A 356 14.66 -24.68 0.68
CA SER A 356 13.97 -23.39 0.89
C SER A 356 13.61 -22.57 -0.36
N ILE A 357 13.28 -23.22 -1.49
CA ILE A 357 12.91 -22.52 -2.73
C ILE A 357 11.81 -21.50 -2.45
N GLY A 358 12.06 -20.21 -2.75
CA GLY A 358 11.00 -19.22 -2.83
C GLY A 358 9.84 -19.73 -3.68
N ILE A 359 8.71 -20.04 -3.05
CA ILE A 359 7.62 -20.76 -3.68
C ILE A 359 7.00 -19.88 -4.76
N VAL A 360 7.08 -20.34 -6.01
CA VAL A 360 6.24 -19.80 -7.07
C VAL A 360 4.85 -20.38 -6.90
N VAL A 361 3.87 -19.50 -7.03
CA VAL A 361 2.46 -19.84 -6.91
C VAL A 361 1.82 -19.87 -8.28
N THR A 362 0.89 -20.80 -8.46
CA THR A 362 -0.01 -20.85 -9.61
C THR A 362 -1.42 -20.49 -9.13
N LEU A 363 -2.15 -19.73 -9.94
CA LEU A 363 -3.54 -19.37 -9.64
C LEU A 363 -4.48 -20.38 -10.27
N VAL A 364 -5.27 -21.05 -9.44
CA VAL A 364 -6.23 -22.08 -9.86
C VAL A 364 -7.65 -21.55 -9.64
N PRO A 365 -8.59 -21.75 -10.58
CA PRO A 365 -9.99 -21.41 -10.35
C PRO A 365 -10.51 -22.09 -9.09
N ALA A 366 -11.21 -21.35 -8.24
CA ALA A 366 -11.82 -21.95 -7.07
C ALA A 366 -12.84 -23.02 -7.49
N LYS A 367 -12.70 -24.23 -6.94
CA LYS A 367 -13.65 -25.30 -7.22
C LYS A 367 -15.00 -24.90 -6.59
N LYS A 368 -16.07 -24.87 -7.39
CA LYS A 368 -17.43 -24.82 -6.83
C LYS A 368 -17.62 -26.06 -5.96
N LEU A 369 -17.90 -25.88 -4.67
CA LEU A 369 -18.27 -26.95 -3.77
C LEU A 369 -19.70 -27.43 -4.13
N SER A 370 -19.84 -28.06 -5.29
CA SER A 370 -21.09 -28.66 -5.75
C SER A 370 -20.72 -29.76 -6.75
N GLN A 371 -20.35 -30.93 -6.21
CA GLN A 371 -20.40 -32.28 -6.80
C GLN A 371 -19.45 -33.17 -5.98
N LEU A 372 -19.81 -33.42 -4.72
CA LEU A 372 -19.55 -34.74 -4.17
C LEU A 372 -20.62 -35.66 -4.77
N PRO A 373 -20.28 -36.75 -5.45
CA PRO A 373 -21.24 -37.81 -5.65
C PRO A 373 -21.51 -38.43 -4.28
N ASP A 374 -22.76 -38.31 -3.81
CA ASP A 374 -23.27 -39.15 -2.73
C ASP A 374 -23.16 -40.60 -3.20
N ASN A 375 -22.13 -41.29 -2.74
CA ASN A 375 -22.10 -42.74 -2.73
C ASN A 375 -21.78 -43.17 -1.29
N ASP A 376 -22.86 -43.43 -0.55
CA ASP A 376 -22.85 -44.38 0.56
C ASP A 376 -22.31 -45.73 0.05
N SER A 377 -21.15 -46.15 0.56
CA SER A 377 -20.93 -47.51 1.07
C SER A 377 -19.46 -47.78 1.41
N ASP A 378 -19.30 -48.38 2.59
CA ASP A 378 -18.22 -49.26 3.05
C ASP A 378 -16.99 -48.66 3.76
N HIS A 379 -17.06 -48.82 5.09
CA HIS A 379 -15.96 -48.97 6.02
C HIS A 379 -14.86 -49.90 5.50
N SER A 380 -13.62 -49.41 5.43
CA SER A 380 -12.48 -50.02 6.14
C SER A 380 -11.19 -49.23 5.90
N GLN A 381 -10.30 -49.29 6.90
CA GLN A 381 -8.92 -48.81 6.93
C GLN A 381 -8.70 -47.38 7.45
N THR A 382 -9.06 -47.20 8.72
CA THR A 382 -8.37 -46.27 9.62
C THR A 382 -7.08 -46.93 10.12
N GLN A 383 -5.92 -46.50 9.63
CA GLN A 383 -4.65 -46.45 10.39
C GLN A 383 -3.53 -45.83 9.53
N GLU A 384 -2.69 -45.03 10.20
CA GLU A 384 -1.47 -44.34 9.71
C GLU A 384 -1.60 -42.91 9.16
N ILE A 385 -2.12 -41.98 9.96
CA ILE A 385 -1.54 -40.62 10.06
C ILE A 385 -1.54 -40.21 11.54
N SER A 386 -0.60 -40.73 12.32
CA SER A 386 -0.29 -40.23 13.67
C SER A 386 1.18 -40.47 14.00
N LYS A 387 2.07 -39.73 13.30
CA LYS A 387 3.47 -39.53 13.71
C LYS A 387 4.17 -38.53 12.78
N LEU A 388 3.95 -37.25 13.02
CA LEU A 388 4.87 -36.15 12.71
C LEU A 388 4.27 -34.83 13.25
N GLU A 389 4.02 -34.79 14.56
CA GLU A 389 3.79 -33.56 15.31
C GLU A 389 4.72 -33.60 16.53
N SER A 390 5.97 -33.19 16.32
CA SER A 390 6.87 -32.72 17.37
C SER A 390 8.09 -32.12 16.71
N GLU A 391 8.00 -30.82 16.43
CA GLU A 391 9.07 -29.82 16.24
C GLU A 391 8.57 -28.73 15.27
N ASP A 392 7.58 -27.95 15.70
CA ASP A 392 7.28 -26.67 15.05
C ASP A 392 6.74 -25.70 16.11
N ASN A 393 7.64 -25.24 16.96
CA ASN A 393 7.35 -24.26 18.00
C ASN A 393 8.36 -23.12 17.85
N ASP A 394 8.26 -22.38 16.73
CA ASP A 394 8.90 -21.07 16.51
C ASP A 394 8.35 -20.34 15.25
N LEU A 395 7.05 -20.48 14.95
CA LEU A 395 6.40 -19.80 13.80
C LEU A 395 5.16 -18.98 14.20
N ALA A 396 5.24 -18.26 15.33
CA ALA A 396 4.15 -17.41 15.84
C ALA A 396 4.27 -15.91 15.48
N THR A 397 4.97 -15.55 14.39
CA THR A 397 5.13 -14.12 13.98
C THR A 397 4.69 -13.81 12.54
N ILE A 398 3.91 -14.69 11.91
CA ILE A 398 3.30 -14.39 10.59
C ILE A 398 1.92 -13.76 10.84
N ARG A 399 1.87 -12.45 11.03
CA ARG A 399 0.64 -11.65 10.88
C ARG A 399 0.77 -10.79 9.63
N SER A 400 0.22 -11.30 8.53
CA SER A 400 -0.23 -10.43 7.44
C SER A 400 -1.27 -9.47 7.98
N ILE A 401 -1.17 -8.22 7.54
CA ILE A 401 -1.83 -7.07 8.14
C ILE A 401 -3.34 -7.11 7.81
N SER A 402 -4.15 -6.94 8.86
CA SER A 402 -5.60 -6.72 8.93
C SER A 402 -6.55 -7.92 8.91
N GLY A 403 -7.01 -8.29 10.12
CA GLY A 403 -8.27 -8.97 10.43
C GLY A 403 -8.47 -9.09 11.96
N PRO A 404 -9.55 -8.55 12.57
CA PRO A 404 -9.84 -8.78 13.98
C PRO A 404 -10.68 -10.04 14.23
N ILE A 405 -10.46 -10.64 15.40
CA ILE A 405 -11.19 -11.76 16.00
C ILE A 405 -12.69 -11.42 16.11
N LEU A 406 -13.56 -12.21 15.49
CA LEU A 406 -15.00 -12.16 15.72
C LEU A 406 -15.32 -12.95 17.00
N ALA A 407 -15.62 -12.26 18.10
CA ALA A 407 -16.25 -12.89 19.25
C ALA A 407 -17.69 -13.26 18.87
N GLN A 408 -17.99 -14.56 18.81
CA GLN A 408 -19.35 -15.07 18.61
C GLN A 408 -20.18 -14.76 19.86
N SER A 409 -21.07 -13.76 19.79
CA SER A 409 -22.16 -13.66 20.76
C SER A 409 -23.20 -14.74 20.43
N ARG A 410 -23.29 -15.77 21.26
CA ARG A 410 -24.45 -16.68 21.28
C ARG A 410 -25.64 -15.88 21.80
N MET A 411 -26.58 -15.54 20.92
CA MET A 411 -27.91 -15.11 21.34
C MET A 411 -28.78 -16.34 21.56
N SER A 412 -29.04 -16.65 22.83
CA SER A 412 -30.13 -17.52 23.27
C SER A 412 -31.43 -16.73 23.16
N ASN A 413 -32.36 -17.21 22.34
CA ASN A 413 -33.76 -16.78 22.39
C ASN A 413 -34.41 -17.45 23.59
N GLU A 414 -34.89 -16.68 24.57
CA GLU A 414 -36.03 -17.08 25.40
C GLU A 414 -37.02 -15.93 25.54
N LEU A 415 -38.29 -16.28 25.32
CA LEU A 415 -39.45 -15.42 25.32
C LEU A 415 -39.82 -14.95 26.73
N GLY A 416 -40.32 -13.73 26.85
CA GLY A 416 -40.97 -13.21 28.04
C GLY A 416 -41.84 -12.01 27.70
N GLU A 417 -43.14 -12.23 27.68
CA GLU A 417 -44.20 -11.26 27.38
C GLU A 417 -44.19 -10.05 28.31
N SER A 418 -44.54 -8.87 27.79
CA SER A 418 -45.60 -8.05 28.38
C SER A 418 -45.92 -6.81 27.52
N SER A 419 -47.20 -6.50 27.57
CA SER A 419 -47.99 -5.54 26.80
C SER A 419 -47.76 -4.08 27.18
N SER A 420 -47.90 -3.18 26.21
CA SER A 420 -48.88 -2.08 26.31
C SER A 420 -48.96 -1.26 25.01
N SER A 421 -50.22 -1.04 24.65
CA SER A 421 -50.77 -0.29 23.54
C SER A 421 -50.51 1.22 23.59
N SER A 422 -50.35 1.87 22.44
CA SER A 422 -51.25 2.98 22.08
C SER A 422 -51.19 3.30 20.58
N ASN A 423 -52.39 3.47 20.03
CA ASN A 423 -52.71 3.82 18.65
C ASN A 423 -52.35 5.27 18.34
N HIS A 424 -51.99 5.58 17.08
CA HIS A 424 -52.73 6.60 16.31
C HIS A 424 -52.62 6.40 14.79
N LYS A 425 -53.81 6.34 14.19
CA LYS A 425 -54.22 6.27 12.78
C LYS A 425 -53.88 7.57 12.02
N THR A 426 -53.29 7.49 10.82
CA THR A 426 -53.91 7.55 9.46
C THR A 426 -53.88 8.95 8.85
N GLN A 427 -53.32 9.09 7.64
CA GLN A 427 -54.05 9.50 6.43
C GLN A 427 -53.14 9.51 5.19
N SER A 428 -53.60 8.83 4.15
CA SER A 428 -53.16 8.94 2.76
C SER A 428 -54.05 9.96 2.04
N GLU A 429 -53.49 10.74 1.13
CA GLU A 429 -54.20 11.23 -0.06
C GLU A 429 -53.24 11.18 -1.25
N GLY A 430 -53.75 10.76 -2.40
CA GLY A 430 -53.05 10.74 -3.68
C GLY A 430 -53.85 11.43 -4.76
N LEU A 431 -53.22 11.56 -5.95
CA LEU A 431 -53.70 11.90 -7.32
C LEU A 431 -52.71 12.92 -7.94
N GLN A 432 -52.46 13.03 -9.24
CA GLN A 432 -52.61 12.21 -10.46
C GLN A 432 -51.93 13.03 -11.60
N ASN A 433 -51.46 12.33 -12.65
CA ASN A 433 -51.47 12.69 -14.08
C ASN A 433 -50.47 13.64 -14.79
N GLY A 434 -50.08 13.17 -16.00
CA GLY A 434 -49.58 13.90 -17.19
C GLY A 434 -48.20 13.43 -17.68
N SER A 435 -47.95 12.55 -18.68
CA SER A 435 -48.32 12.52 -20.13
C SER A 435 -47.74 13.73 -20.90
N ALA A 436 -47.04 13.69 -22.05
CA ALA A 436 -46.59 12.69 -23.05
C ALA A 436 -45.55 13.34 -24.04
N CYS A 437 -45.15 12.55 -25.07
CA CYS A 437 -44.59 12.91 -26.40
C CYS A 437 -43.07 13.12 -26.56
N GLU A 438 -42.36 12.79 -27.65
CA GLU A 438 -42.49 11.96 -28.89
C GLU A 438 -41.10 12.05 -29.61
N ILE A 439 -40.42 10.94 -29.95
CA ILE A 439 -40.08 10.36 -31.29
C ILE A 439 -39.62 11.35 -32.40
N VAL A 440 -38.42 11.13 -32.99
CA VAL A 440 -38.12 11.09 -34.47
C VAL A 440 -36.78 10.36 -34.77
N GLU A 441 -36.88 9.15 -35.35
CA GLU A 441 -36.24 8.56 -36.57
C GLU A 441 -34.90 9.09 -37.14
N ILE A 442 -33.84 8.28 -37.26
CA ILE A 442 -33.42 7.33 -38.35
C ILE A 442 -32.91 8.01 -39.63
N ASP A 443 -31.65 7.74 -39.99
CA ASP A 443 -31.27 7.57 -41.40
C ASP A 443 -30.02 6.66 -41.59
N ARG A 444 -30.16 5.67 -42.47
CA ARG A 444 -29.13 4.86 -43.15
C ARG A 444 -29.57 4.72 -44.60
N PRO A 445 -28.64 4.64 -45.56
CA PRO A 445 -28.72 3.55 -46.56
C PRO A 445 -27.32 3.04 -47.03
N ASN A 446 -27.09 1.71 -47.06
CA ASN A 446 -27.07 0.78 -48.23
C ASN A 446 -25.68 0.57 -48.88
N ASP A 447 -25.29 -0.54 -49.51
CA ASP A 447 -25.68 -1.98 -49.52
C ASP A 447 -24.76 -2.73 -50.55
N ARG A 448 -24.73 -4.08 -50.47
CA ARG A 448 -24.29 -5.12 -51.45
C ARG A 448 -22.79 -5.51 -51.51
N SER A 449 -22.41 -6.80 -51.56
CA SER A 449 -23.02 -7.95 -52.27
C SER A 449 -22.78 -9.34 -51.63
N LYS A 450 -23.75 -10.25 -51.84
CA LYS A 450 -23.80 -11.69 -51.44
C LYS A 450 -23.07 -12.63 -52.41
N ALA A 451 -22.59 -13.77 -51.89
CA ALA A 451 -22.75 -15.11 -52.47
C ALA A 451 -22.66 -16.16 -51.34
N GLY A 452 -23.53 -17.17 -51.32
CA GLY A 452 -23.66 -18.11 -50.20
C GLY A 452 -23.61 -19.58 -50.60
N SER A 453 -23.54 -20.45 -49.58
CA SER A 453 -24.07 -21.82 -49.58
C SER A 453 -24.18 -22.38 -48.14
N SER A 454 -25.36 -22.92 -47.83
CA SER A 454 -25.84 -23.64 -46.62
C SER A 454 -24.79 -24.43 -45.82
N GLU A 455 -24.71 -24.20 -44.51
CA GLU A 455 -25.42 -24.88 -43.41
C GLU A 455 -24.87 -26.27 -43.02
N THR A 456 -24.18 -26.30 -41.89
CA THR A 456 -24.40 -27.33 -40.87
C THR A 456 -24.36 -26.65 -39.50
N ASN A 457 -25.55 -26.46 -38.93
CA ASN A 457 -25.77 -26.01 -37.57
C ASN A 457 -25.28 -27.10 -36.59
N THR A 458 -24.24 -26.80 -35.83
CA THR A 458 -24.04 -27.36 -34.49
C THR A 458 -24.06 -26.19 -33.51
N ASN A 459 -25.05 -26.23 -32.63
CA ASN A 459 -25.39 -25.21 -31.64
C ASN A 459 -24.16 -24.64 -30.92
N GLY A 460 -23.80 -23.40 -31.28
CA GLY A 460 -22.91 -22.54 -30.50
C GLY A 460 -23.65 -22.07 -29.25
N MET A 461 -23.59 -22.88 -28.19
CA MET A 461 -24.02 -22.48 -26.87
C MET A 461 -22.96 -21.50 -26.34
N ASP A 462 -23.32 -20.21 -26.27
CA ASP A 462 -22.50 -19.12 -25.76
C ASP A 462 -21.80 -19.51 -24.46
N LYS A 463 -20.52 -19.88 -24.54
CA LYS A 463 -19.61 -19.81 -23.40
C LYS A 463 -19.39 -18.33 -23.12
N LYS A 464 -20.31 -17.71 -22.37
CA LYS A 464 -19.97 -16.55 -21.54
C LYS A 464 -18.90 -17.03 -20.56
N SER A 465 -17.65 -16.96 -20.97
CA SER A 465 -16.52 -17.03 -20.06
C SER A 465 -16.76 -15.93 -19.04
N THR A 466 -16.92 -16.29 -17.77
CA THR A 466 -16.96 -15.33 -16.68
C THR A 466 -15.71 -14.46 -16.80
N GLU A 467 -15.91 -13.20 -17.15
CA GLU A 467 -14.82 -12.25 -17.31
C GLU A 467 -14.20 -12.03 -15.93
N ILE A 468 -12.93 -12.41 -15.72
CA ILE A 468 -12.21 -12.08 -14.50
C ILE A 468 -11.93 -10.59 -14.58
N GLU A 469 -12.76 -9.81 -13.91
CA GLU A 469 -12.57 -8.38 -13.74
C GLU A 469 -11.59 -8.14 -12.59
N CYS A 470 -10.67 -7.18 -12.73
CA CYS A 470 -9.82 -6.73 -11.64
C CYS A 470 -10.30 -5.34 -11.22
N LYS A 471 -11.53 -5.24 -10.69
CA LYS A 471 -12.24 -3.96 -10.59
C LYS A 471 -11.47 -2.89 -9.83
N TYR A 472 -10.61 -3.23 -8.87
CA TYR A 472 -9.81 -2.19 -8.21
C TYR A 472 -8.86 -1.51 -9.21
N LEU A 473 -8.18 -2.30 -10.04
CA LEU A 473 -7.35 -1.77 -11.11
C LEU A 473 -8.21 -1.08 -12.18
N ASP A 474 -9.38 -1.63 -12.53
CA ASP A 474 -10.26 -1.04 -13.55
C ASP A 474 -10.82 0.33 -13.09
N HIS A 475 -11.16 0.45 -11.81
CA HIS A 475 -11.53 1.72 -11.18
C HIS A 475 -10.36 2.70 -11.15
N ALA A 476 -9.14 2.23 -10.84
CA ALA A 476 -7.96 3.08 -10.90
C ALA A 476 -7.66 3.56 -12.33
N ASP A 477 -7.92 2.73 -13.34
CA ASP A 477 -7.83 3.08 -14.76
C ASP A 477 -8.88 4.14 -15.13
N SER A 478 -10.13 3.95 -14.68
CA SER A 478 -11.22 4.90 -14.90
C SER A 478 -10.96 6.28 -14.30
N LEU A 479 -10.40 6.34 -13.08
CA LEU A 479 -10.05 7.61 -12.43
C LEU A 479 -8.80 8.25 -13.06
N GLY A 480 -7.85 7.41 -13.49
CA GLY A 480 -6.58 7.84 -14.02
C GLY A 480 -5.64 8.44 -12.97
N LEU A 481 -4.41 8.71 -13.40
CA LEU A 481 -3.33 9.19 -12.53
C LEU A 481 -3.63 10.54 -11.87
N ILE A 482 -4.20 11.49 -12.63
CA ILE A 482 -4.35 12.88 -12.20
C ILE A 482 -5.30 12.95 -10.99
N ILE A 483 -6.49 12.36 -11.12
CA ILE A 483 -7.50 12.35 -10.04
C ILE A 483 -6.94 11.68 -8.79
N ILE A 484 -6.32 10.50 -8.93
CA ILE A 484 -5.75 9.75 -7.81
C ILE A 484 -4.64 10.54 -7.10
N SER A 485 -3.73 11.15 -7.88
CA SER A 485 -2.58 11.88 -7.34
C SER A 485 -3.00 13.18 -6.66
N ASP A 486 -3.92 13.92 -7.27
CA ASP A 486 -4.46 15.16 -6.73
C ASP A 486 -5.21 14.90 -5.42
N ARG A 487 -6.09 13.89 -5.41
CA ARG A 487 -6.82 13.46 -4.22
C ARG A 487 -5.87 13.11 -3.07
N ALA A 488 -4.89 12.24 -3.33
CA ALA A 488 -3.91 11.86 -2.32
C ALA A 488 -3.12 13.07 -1.81
N ARG A 489 -2.68 13.96 -2.73
CA ARG A 489 -1.92 15.17 -2.37
C ARG A 489 -2.73 16.09 -1.45
N TYR A 490 -3.98 16.38 -1.76
CA TYR A 490 -4.82 17.27 -0.95
C TYR A 490 -5.11 16.67 0.43
N LEU A 491 -5.53 15.40 0.48
CA LEU A 491 -5.87 14.72 1.74
C LEU A 491 -4.65 14.59 2.66
N THR A 492 -3.51 14.11 2.15
CA THR A 492 -2.33 13.92 3.00
C THR A 492 -1.75 15.24 3.50
N ASN A 493 -1.69 16.29 2.66
CA ASN A 493 -1.15 17.58 3.10
C ASN A 493 -2.07 18.29 4.10
N TRP A 494 -3.40 18.20 3.93
CA TRP A 494 -4.32 18.70 4.94
C TRP A 494 -4.17 17.96 6.27
N LEU A 495 -4.13 16.63 6.26
CA LEU A 495 -3.98 15.82 7.47
C LEU A 495 -2.69 16.17 8.22
N VAL A 496 -1.58 16.35 7.51
CA VAL A 496 -0.29 16.77 8.08
C VAL A 496 -0.41 18.13 8.75
N ASN A 497 -1.03 19.10 8.08
CA ASN A 497 -1.26 20.43 8.65
C ASN A 497 -2.14 20.35 9.91
N ALA A 498 -3.23 19.57 9.85
CA ALA A 498 -4.17 19.39 10.96
C ALA A 498 -3.51 18.78 12.20
N LEU A 499 -2.73 17.71 12.01
CA LEU A 499 -1.99 17.04 13.08
C LEU A 499 -0.91 17.93 13.70
N MET A 500 -0.25 18.78 12.90
CA MET A 500 0.74 19.75 13.40
C MET A 500 0.13 20.89 14.25
N LYS A 501 -1.19 21.09 14.19
CA LYS A 501 -1.90 22.10 15.00
C LYS A 501 -2.37 21.59 16.36
N LEU A 502 -2.09 20.34 16.74
CA LEU A 502 -2.43 19.77 18.04
C LEU A 502 -1.31 19.98 19.07
N TRP A 503 -1.60 20.67 20.17
CA TRP A 503 -0.62 21.05 21.19
C TRP A 503 -1.17 20.83 22.60
N HIS A 504 -0.38 20.30 23.51
CA HIS A 504 -0.74 20.22 24.93
C HIS A 504 -0.78 21.62 25.56
N PRO A 505 -1.76 21.89 26.46
CA PRO A 505 -1.81 23.15 27.18
C PRO A 505 -0.65 23.23 28.17
N HIS A 506 0.37 24.06 27.90
CA HIS A 506 1.51 24.26 28.80
C HIS A 506 1.84 25.76 29.00
N PRO A 507 2.31 26.21 30.19
CA PRO A 507 2.33 27.63 30.56
C PRO A 507 3.38 28.50 29.85
N GLU A 508 4.50 27.94 29.39
CA GLU A 508 5.62 28.74 28.85
C GLU A 508 5.79 28.57 27.32
N GLN A 509 5.70 27.33 26.82
CA GLN A 509 5.56 26.97 25.40
C GLN A 509 4.83 25.62 25.36
N GLY A 510 3.71 25.50 24.64
CA GLY A 510 2.99 24.22 24.50
C GLY A 510 3.90 23.10 24.00
N LEU A 511 3.61 21.85 24.35
CA LEU A 511 4.30 20.70 23.76
C LEU A 511 3.49 20.18 22.56
N PRO A 512 4.08 19.95 21.38
CA PRO A 512 3.35 19.39 20.26
C PRO A 512 2.90 17.97 20.59
N LEU A 513 1.62 17.66 20.34
CA LEU A 513 1.08 16.32 20.55
C LEU A 513 1.77 15.29 19.64
N ILE A 514 2.18 15.72 18.44
CA ILE A 514 2.65 14.84 17.38
C ILE A 514 4.00 15.26 16.86
N ARG A 515 4.86 14.26 16.59
CA ARG A 515 6.06 14.42 15.77
C ARG A 515 5.90 13.65 14.47
N ILE A 516 6.00 14.36 13.34
CA ILE A 516 5.96 13.78 11.99
C ILE A 516 7.37 13.47 11.51
N TYR A 517 7.54 12.32 10.86
CA TYR A 517 8.79 11.85 10.27
C TYR A 517 8.67 11.81 8.75
N GLY A 518 9.59 12.46 8.03
CA GLY A 518 9.52 12.60 6.57
C GLY A 518 9.18 14.03 6.11
N PRO A 519 8.72 14.22 4.86
CA PRO A 519 8.24 15.51 4.39
C PRO A 519 7.02 15.98 5.20
N LYS A 520 6.96 17.27 5.52
CA LYS A 520 5.77 17.94 6.09
C LYS A 520 4.81 18.30 4.95
N ILE A 521 4.31 19.54 4.91
CA ILE A 521 3.57 20.03 3.75
C ILE A 521 4.55 20.10 2.57
N LYS A 522 4.22 19.41 1.47
CA LYS A 522 4.99 19.41 0.24
C LYS A 522 4.14 18.89 -0.91
N PHE A 523 4.21 19.57 -2.06
CA PHE A 523 3.51 19.14 -3.27
C PHE A 523 3.86 17.70 -3.70
N ASP A 524 5.15 17.34 -3.68
CA ASP A 524 5.63 16.02 -4.15
C ASP A 524 5.72 14.94 -3.06
N ARG A 525 4.97 15.04 -1.96
CA ARG A 525 4.96 13.97 -0.95
C ARG A 525 4.18 12.74 -1.43
N GLY A 526 4.58 11.57 -0.97
CA GLY A 526 3.79 10.35 -1.09
C GLY A 526 2.58 10.34 -0.14
N PRO A 527 1.66 9.38 -0.33
CA PRO A 527 0.41 9.28 0.42
C PRO A 527 0.56 8.70 1.84
N ALA A 528 1.77 8.28 2.21
CA ALA A 528 2.06 7.75 3.54
C ALA A 528 2.50 8.87 4.51
N LEU A 529 2.22 8.66 5.79
CA LEU A 529 2.54 9.55 6.89
C LEU A 529 3.02 8.73 8.09
N ALA A 530 4.26 8.97 8.50
CA ALA A 530 4.84 8.42 9.73
C ALA A 530 4.80 9.46 10.85
N PHE A 531 4.34 9.07 12.03
CA PHE A 531 4.26 9.96 13.19
C PHE A 531 4.33 9.23 14.53
N ASN A 532 4.60 9.98 15.59
CA ASN A 532 4.48 9.55 16.98
C ASN A 532 3.59 10.51 17.76
N VAL A 533 2.88 9.98 18.75
CA VAL A 533 2.02 10.73 19.68
C VAL A 533 2.74 10.83 21.03
N PHE A 534 2.67 12.00 21.66
CA PHE A 534 3.30 12.30 22.94
C PHE A 534 2.25 12.67 23.98
N ASP A 535 2.47 12.28 25.22
CA ASP A 535 1.59 12.70 26.31
C ASP A 535 1.88 14.16 26.75
N TRP A 536 1.12 14.65 27.73
CA TRP A 536 1.26 16.01 28.25
C TRP A 536 2.60 16.29 28.94
N LYS A 537 3.36 15.24 29.30
CA LYS A 537 4.72 15.32 29.86
C LYS A 537 5.79 15.33 28.77
N GLY A 538 5.42 15.12 27.52
CA GLY A 538 6.34 14.97 26.40
C GLY A 538 6.93 13.56 26.28
N GLU A 539 6.37 12.57 26.98
CA GLU A 539 6.77 11.17 26.86
C GLU A 539 6.10 10.54 25.63
N LYS A 540 6.87 9.75 24.87
CA LYS A 540 6.34 9.09 23.68
C LYS A 540 5.37 7.98 24.09
N ILE A 541 4.15 8.04 23.57
CA ILE A 541 3.18 6.96 23.71
C ILE A 541 3.58 5.83 22.76
N GLU A 542 3.60 4.60 23.29
CA GLU A 542 4.00 3.42 22.52
C GLU A 542 3.16 3.25 21.25
N PRO A 543 3.77 3.17 20.04
CA PRO A 543 3.03 3.09 18.77
C PRO A 543 2.04 1.92 18.70
N MET A 544 2.38 0.78 19.30
CA MET A 544 1.49 -0.38 19.37
C MET A 544 0.22 -0.10 20.20
N LEU A 545 0.32 0.74 21.23
CA LEU A 545 -0.85 1.15 22.00
C LEU A 545 -1.76 2.07 21.17
N VAL A 546 -1.18 3.04 20.47
CA VAL A 546 -1.94 3.96 19.60
C VAL A 546 -2.69 3.17 18.52
N GLN A 547 -2.03 2.19 17.89
CA GLN A 547 -2.64 1.32 16.89
C GLN A 547 -3.83 0.52 17.46
N LYS A 548 -3.69 -0.09 18.65
CA LYS A 548 -4.78 -0.81 19.32
C LYS A 548 -5.97 0.10 19.68
N LEU A 549 -5.70 1.33 20.11
CA LEU A 549 -6.75 2.31 20.40
C LEU A 549 -7.46 2.78 19.12
N ALA A 550 -6.72 2.89 18.02
CA ALA A 550 -7.28 3.22 16.71
C ALA A 550 -8.21 2.10 16.22
N ASP A 551 -7.81 0.83 16.34
CA ASP A 551 -8.63 -0.32 15.98
C ASP A 551 -9.97 -0.33 16.75
N ARG A 552 -9.94 0.00 18.05
CA ARG A 552 -11.16 0.15 18.88
C ARG A 552 -12.07 1.27 18.39
N SER A 553 -11.50 2.28 17.74
CA SER A 553 -12.21 3.40 17.12
C SER A 553 -12.59 3.12 15.66
N ASN A 554 -12.46 1.87 15.19
CA ASN A 554 -12.65 1.43 13.80
C ASN A 554 -11.74 2.16 12.79
N ILE A 555 -10.51 2.50 13.20
CA ILE A 555 -9.49 3.12 12.35
C ILE A 555 -8.30 2.16 12.27
N SER A 556 -8.07 1.60 11.09
CA SER A 556 -6.91 0.74 10.84
C SER A 556 -5.69 1.59 10.55
N LEU A 557 -4.71 1.51 11.47
CA LEU A 557 -3.37 2.09 11.35
C LEU A 557 -2.33 0.96 11.39
N SER A 558 -1.15 1.24 10.85
CA SER A 558 0.02 0.36 10.94
C SER A 558 1.09 0.97 11.83
N TYR A 559 2.09 0.19 12.24
CA TYR A 559 3.26 0.68 12.96
C TYR A 559 4.54 0.09 12.35
N GLY A 560 5.67 0.71 12.62
CA GLY A 560 6.94 0.30 12.02
C GLY A 560 8.16 0.85 12.76
N PHE A 561 9.33 0.53 12.22
CA PHE A 561 10.61 0.93 12.80
C PHE A 561 11.47 1.61 11.74
N LEU A 562 11.74 2.91 11.92
CA LEU A 562 12.64 3.67 11.07
C LEU A 562 14.08 3.39 11.47
N HIS A 563 14.98 3.19 10.50
CA HIS A 563 16.40 2.96 10.78
C HIS A 563 17.27 3.59 9.71
N ASN A 564 18.58 3.35 9.76
CA ASN A 564 19.56 3.96 8.84
C ASN A 564 19.58 5.49 8.86
N ILE A 565 19.15 6.10 9.97
CA ILE A 565 19.03 7.55 10.09
C ILE A 565 20.41 8.18 10.27
N TRP A 566 20.65 9.25 9.53
CA TRP A 566 21.84 10.08 9.64
C TRP A 566 21.49 11.42 10.27
N PHE A 567 22.20 11.74 11.34
CA PHE A 567 22.15 13.02 12.03
C PHE A 567 23.37 13.85 11.61
N SER A 568 23.14 15.12 11.31
CA SER A 568 24.23 16.10 11.23
C SER A 568 24.76 16.41 12.62
N ASP A 569 26.00 16.87 12.70
CA ASP A 569 26.68 17.25 13.95
C ASP A 569 25.85 18.24 14.82
N LYS A 570 25.00 19.06 14.19
CA LYS A 570 24.09 19.99 14.87
C LYS A 570 22.99 19.32 15.71
N ASN A 571 22.66 18.07 15.40
CA ASN A 571 21.50 17.34 15.94
C ASN A 571 21.92 16.16 16.83
N GLU A 572 23.16 16.14 17.32
CA GLU A 572 23.67 15.04 18.16
C GLU A 572 22.92 14.92 19.50
N ARG A 573 22.47 16.02 20.09
CA ARG A 573 21.65 15.97 21.32
C ARG A 573 20.26 15.39 21.08
N GLU A 574 19.63 15.69 19.93
CA GLU A 574 18.36 15.06 19.53
C GLU A 574 18.54 13.58 19.22
N LYS A 575 19.70 13.18 18.69
CA LYS A 575 20.00 11.79 18.38
C LYS A 575 19.91 10.90 19.63
N GLU A 576 20.48 11.34 20.76
CA GLU A 576 20.49 10.56 22.00
C GLU A 576 19.10 10.43 22.64
N SER A 577 18.21 11.41 22.44
CA SER A 577 16.86 11.38 23.00
C SER A 577 15.82 10.69 22.12
N ILE A 578 16.08 10.57 20.81
CA ILE A 578 15.11 10.05 19.83
C ILE A 578 15.37 8.60 19.45
N LEU A 579 16.64 8.19 19.43
CA LEU A 579 17.02 6.85 19.00
C LEU A 579 16.78 5.83 20.10
N GLU A 580 16.12 4.74 19.72
CA GLU A 580 15.83 3.59 20.56
C GLU A 580 16.68 2.40 20.11
N ASP A 581 17.26 1.68 21.07
CA ASP A 581 17.87 0.38 20.81
C ASP A 581 16.77 -0.69 20.72
N ARG A 582 16.78 -1.47 19.64
CA ARG A 582 15.82 -2.56 19.47
C ARG A 582 16.23 -3.75 20.35
N ASN A 583 15.56 -3.93 21.48
CA ASN A 583 15.68 -5.14 22.28
C ASN A 583 14.91 -6.28 21.59
N HIS A 584 15.61 -7.17 20.88
CA HIS A 584 15.04 -8.48 20.53
C HIS A 584 14.93 -9.32 21.80
N GLU A 585 13.75 -9.36 22.42
CA GLU A 585 13.39 -10.46 23.32
C GLU A 585 12.89 -11.65 22.49
N GLU A 586 13.82 -12.40 21.89
CA GLU A 586 13.54 -13.77 21.49
C GLU A 586 13.89 -14.67 22.67
N MET A 587 12.88 -15.29 23.30
CA MET A 587 13.08 -16.49 24.11
C MET A 587 13.56 -17.61 23.19
N GLY A 588 14.88 -17.71 23.00
CA GLY A 588 15.52 -18.85 22.36
C GLY A 588 16.15 -19.75 23.42
N VAL A 589 15.85 -21.04 23.32
CA VAL A 589 16.52 -22.12 24.08
C VAL A 589 18.04 -22.02 23.90
N ALA A 590 18.75 -22.32 24.98
CA ALA A 590 20.17 -22.13 25.19
C ALA A 590 21.09 -22.44 23.99
N GLY A 591 22.02 -21.51 23.71
CA GLY A 591 23.21 -21.80 22.90
C GLY A 591 23.74 -20.61 22.10
N ASN A 592 24.61 -19.79 22.73
CA ASN A 592 25.52 -18.83 22.09
C ASN A 592 24.95 -17.97 20.93
N LYS A 593 24.05 -17.03 21.23
CA LYS A 593 23.75 -15.92 20.32
C LYS A 593 24.82 -14.84 20.45
N LYS A 594 25.64 -14.67 19.41
CA LYS A 594 26.43 -13.45 19.18
C LYS A 594 25.40 -12.31 19.05
N ARG A 595 25.25 -11.48 20.09
CA ARG A 595 24.41 -10.27 20.02
C ARG A 595 24.95 -9.38 18.90
N GLU A 596 24.36 -9.46 17.71
CA GLU A 596 24.51 -8.38 16.74
C GLU A 596 23.93 -7.13 17.39
N ARG A 597 24.75 -6.08 17.47
CA ARG A 597 24.35 -4.80 18.03
C ARG A 597 23.24 -4.24 17.14
N ALA A 598 22.01 -4.26 17.62
CA ALA A 598 20.86 -3.75 16.88
C ALA A 598 21.15 -2.30 16.45
N GLU A 599 20.90 -1.97 15.18
CA GLU A 599 21.02 -0.58 14.75
C GLU A 599 19.92 0.25 15.44
N PRO A 600 20.27 1.37 16.08
CA PRO A 600 19.30 2.22 16.74
C PRO A 600 18.35 2.86 15.71
N GLY A 601 17.10 3.07 16.11
CA GLY A 601 16.06 3.56 15.22
C GLY A 601 14.91 4.19 15.97
N ILE A 602 13.75 4.31 15.31
CA ILE A 602 12.57 4.99 15.86
C ILE A 602 11.33 4.16 15.58
N THR A 603 10.67 3.69 16.62
CA THR A 603 9.34 3.07 16.48
C THR A 603 8.30 4.17 16.19
N ILE A 604 7.45 3.96 15.19
CA ILE A 604 6.47 4.93 14.67
C ILE A 604 5.09 4.31 14.43
N VAL A 605 4.06 5.15 14.43
CA VAL A 605 2.75 4.86 13.81
C VAL A 605 2.78 5.34 12.36
N THR A 606 2.11 4.63 11.45
CA THR A 606 1.99 5.00 10.04
C THR A 606 0.56 4.93 9.53
N ALA A 607 0.21 5.88 8.67
CA ALA A 607 -1.04 5.96 7.95
C ALA A 607 -0.75 6.12 6.44
N ALA A 608 -1.19 5.16 5.62
CA ALA A 608 -1.04 5.14 4.18
C ALA A 608 -2.41 5.30 3.48
N LEU A 609 -2.56 6.39 2.74
CA LEU A 609 -3.80 6.72 2.04
C LEU A 609 -3.88 6.03 0.67
N GLY A 610 -5.11 5.69 0.27
CA GLY A 610 -5.42 5.15 -1.06
C GLY A 610 -6.42 6.05 -1.79
N PHE A 611 -6.74 5.74 -3.05
CA PHE A 611 -7.72 6.54 -3.82
C PHE A 611 -9.14 6.45 -3.25
N LEU A 612 -9.43 5.40 -2.46
CA LEU A 612 -10.69 5.24 -1.75
C LEU A 612 -10.78 6.11 -0.49
N THR A 613 -9.67 6.62 0.04
CA THR A 613 -9.70 7.49 1.23
C THR A 613 -10.40 8.80 0.88
N ASN A 614 -11.26 9.32 1.76
CA ASN A 614 -11.94 10.61 1.59
C ASN A 614 -11.67 11.60 2.74
N PHE A 615 -12.29 12.78 2.70
CA PHE A 615 -12.12 13.79 3.74
C PHE A 615 -12.64 13.34 5.12
N ASP A 616 -13.76 12.65 5.16
CA ASP A 616 -14.32 12.11 6.42
C ASP A 616 -13.34 11.15 7.10
N ASP A 617 -12.71 10.26 6.32
CA ASP A 617 -11.69 9.33 6.81
C ASP A 617 -10.55 10.08 7.51
N ILE A 618 -9.96 11.11 6.87
CA ILE A 618 -8.83 11.87 7.46
C ILE A 618 -9.25 12.77 8.62
N TYR A 619 -10.48 13.30 8.61
CA TYR A 619 -11.03 14.06 9.73
C TYR A 619 -11.23 13.16 10.95
N ARG A 620 -11.75 11.94 10.75
CA ARG A 620 -11.91 10.94 11.82
C ARG A 620 -10.57 10.56 12.45
N LEU A 621 -9.51 10.41 11.64
CA LEU A 621 -8.16 10.19 12.16
C LEU A 621 -7.68 11.39 12.98
N TRP A 622 -7.86 12.61 12.47
CA TRP A 622 -7.48 13.83 13.21
C TRP A 622 -8.22 13.95 14.55
N ALA A 623 -9.53 13.74 14.56
CA ALA A 623 -10.36 13.75 15.75
C ALA A 623 -9.97 12.66 16.75
N PHE A 624 -9.66 11.45 16.27
CA PHE A 624 -9.16 10.35 17.11
C PHE A 624 -7.83 10.74 17.77
N ILE A 625 -6.86 11.24 17.00
CA ILE A 625 -5.56 11.61 17.58
C ILE A 625 -5.70 12.79 18.55
N ALA A 626 -6.61 13.73 18.30
CA ALA A 626 -6.85 14.83 19.24
C ALA A 626 -7.35 14.37 20.62
N GLN A 627 -7.96 13.18 20.75
CA GLN A 627 -8.36 12.63 22.07
C GLN A 627 -7.16 12.47 23.01
N PHE A 628 -5.95 12.30 22.48
CA PHE A 628 -4.72 12.25 23.28
C PHE A 628 -4.31 13.60 23.89
N LEU A 629 -5.00 14.71 23.57
CA LEU A 629 -4.87 15.98 24.30
C LEU A 629 -5.48 15.90 25.71
N ASP A 630 -6.44 15.01 25.94
CA ASP A 630 -6.90 14.70 27.30
C ASP A 630 -5.84 13.83 28.00
N ALA A 631 -5.26 14.37 29.07
CA ALA A 631 -4.22 13.72 29.86
C ALA A 631 -4.66 12.33 30.38
N ASP A 632 -5.95 12.14 30.64
CA ASP A 632 -6.49 10.91 31.19
C ASP A 632 -6.95 9.91 30.11
N PHE A 633 -6.96 10.29 28.82
CA PHE A 633 -7.56 9.47 27.76
C PHE A 633 -6.97 8.05 27.72
N VAL A 634 -5.65 7.95 27.73
CA VAL A 634 -4.93 6.67 27.65
C VAL A 634 -5.23 5.81 28.89
N GLU A 635 -5.29 6.42 30.07
CA GLU A 635 -5.58 5.71 31.31
C GLU A 635 -7.04 5.23 31.35
N LYS A 636 -8.00 6.09 31.00
CA LYS A 636 -9.43 5.76 30.88
C LYS A 636 -9.64 4.56 29.94
N GLU A 637 -8.99 4.54 28.78
CA GLU A 637 -9.10 3.41 27.84
C GLU A 637 -8.41 2.13 28.35
N ARG A 638 -7.27 2.24 29.04
CA ARG A 638 -6.63 1.08 29.70
C ARG A 638 -7.54 0.46 30.75
N TRP A 639 -8.22 1.27 31.57
CA TRP A 639 -9.17 0.78 32.57
C TRP A 639 -10.40 0.14 31.92
N ARG A 640 -10.97 0.75 30.88
CA ARG A 640 -12.07 0.16 30.10
C ARG A 640 -11.68 -1.19 29.51
N TYR A 641 -10.46 -1.32 28.98
CA TYR A 641 -9.96 -2.58 28.44
C TYR A 641 -9.84 -3.66 29.53
N LYS A 642 -9.27 -3.33 30.69
CA LYS A 642 -9.19 -4.26 31.83
C LYS A 642 -10.58 -4.72 32.31
N ALA A 643 -11.54 -3.79 32.42
CA ALA A 643 -12.90 -4.10 32.85
C ALA A 643 -13.67 -4.99 31.86
N LEU A 644 -13.50 -4.77 30.55
CA LEU A 644 -14.11 -5.60 29.50
C LEU A 644 -13.53 -7.03 29.49
N ASN A 645 -12.21 -7.18 29.68
CA ASN A 645 -11.57 -8.49 29.73
C ASN A 645 -11.88 -9.27 31.02
N GLN A 646 -12.13 -8.58 32.16
CA GLN A 646 -12.58 -9.24 33.38
C GLN A 646 -13.97 -9.86 33.20
N ARG A 647 -14.89 -9.19 32.49
CA ARG A 647 -16.21 -9.75 32.15
C ARG A 647 -16.18 -10.93 31.16
N ALA A 648 -15.06 -11.15 30.47
CA ALA A 648 -14.90 -12.31 29.57
C ALA A 648 -14.34 -13.56 30.28
N ILE A 649 -13.86 -13.43 31.52
CA ILE A 649 -13.25 -14.52 32.30
C ILE A 649 -14.20 -15.03 33.40
N GLU A 650 -15.24 -14.25 33.76
CA GLU A 650 -16.33 -14.73 34.62
C GLU A 650 -17.43 -15.38 33.77
N LEU A 651 -17.27 -16.69 33.50
CA LEU A 651 -18.35 -17.61 33.12
C LEU A 651 -18.39 -18.78 34.09
#